data_AF-A0A7F5RIN9-F1
#
_entry.id   AF-A0A7F5RIN9-F1
#
_cell.length_a   1.000
_cell.length_b   1.000
_cell.length_c   1.000
_cell.angle_alpha   90.00
_cell.angle_beta   90.00
_cell.angle_gamma   90.00
#
_symmetry.space_group_name_H-M   'P 1'
#
loop_
_entity.id
_entity.type
_entity.pdbx_description
1 polymer ?
#
loop_
_entity_poly.entity_id
_entity_poly.type
_entity_poly.pdbx_seq_one_letter_code
_entity_poly.pdbx_strand_id
1 'polypeptide(L)'
;MREHILIYCSASALPKKMAKKISGTEIAGKITADLKNEVQRMRQKVPDFQPGLAIVQVGNRSDSNVYINMKIKSASEIGMRAEHVRFPRDITETELLQKLSNLNSDPSIHGIIVQMPLDVETPIDSHLVTDSVAPSKDVDGLHTINEGKTAIGDFSGFVPCTPNGCIELIKSTGVPIAGATATVLGRSKIVGTPIAELLKWNHATVTVCHSKTKNLKEVCQQADILVVAIGKAQLVKRDWVKKGAVVIDCGINVIPDPSRKSGQRLVGDVDYEEVRQVASHITPVPGGVGPMTVAMLMKNTVLSAQRQFQKLLVGHWNLKTLPLHLKRPVPSDIEIARSQIPKKISLLAEEIGLAPNEVNQYGSTKAKISLSALDRLKNLQNGKYVVVVGITPTPLGEGKSTTTIGLVQALNVHKQRNAIACLRQPSQGPTFGIKGGAAGGGYSQVIPMDEFNLHLTGDIHAISAAHNLLAAQLDARMFHEKTQQDTALYDRLVPIIKGTRKFSKIQLRRLERLGINKTDPDSLTDEEKKRFARLDIDASTIIWPRVLDINDRFLRKITIGQSPTEKGFTRETGYVISVASEIMTILSLAKNLKDFKDRLSKMVIALDTSGNPVTADDLGMTGALMVLLKDTVEPTLMQTLEGTPVLVHAGPFANIAHGCSSVLADSIALKLVGPDGFTITEAGFGSDIGMEKFFNIKCRASGHAPDAVVLVTTVRALKMHGGGPIVTPGLPLKPQYTQENLDLLAKGLPNLIKHIDNGIQFGVPVVVAINKIVTDTDAELDLIRKVAMENGAFDAIICTHWADGGKGAENLADAVIRASNQPNKFKLLYELDLSILDKMNLIARKMYGATGVECTEEVLKLIEKFTKLGYNKLPVCMAKTSLSLTGDPAIKGAPKDFIVKINDITVAVGAGFTIPICGEISRMPGLPTRPAIYDIDLNIETGEIEGLF
;
A
#
# COMPACT_ATOMS: atom_id res chain seq x y z
N MET A 1 91.13 -3.29 -52.57
CA MET A 1 92.18 -2.53 -51.86
C MET A 1 91.51 -1.29 -51.28
N ARG A 2 91.62 -1.09 -49.95
CA ARG A 2 91.64 0.18 -49.14
C ARG A 2 90.90 1.42 -49.71
N GLU A 3 90.18 2.26 -48.98
CA GLU A 3 90.10 2.58 -47.55
C GLU A 3 88.94 3.57 -47.32
N HIS A 4 88.58 3.78 -46.06
CA HIS A 4 87.53 4.64 -45.50
C HIS A 4 87.55 6.12 -45.92
N ILE A 5 86.40 6.78 -45.83
CA ILE A 5 86.19 8.03 -45.04
C ILE A 5 84.69 8.21 -44.72
N LEU A 6 84.40 8.41 -43.42
CA LEU A 6 83.12 8.81 -42.84
C LEU A 6 82.81 10.27 -43.16
N ILE A 7 81.54 10.58 -43.47
CA ILE A 7 80.96 11.92 -43.26
C ILE A 7 79.68 11.76 -42.43
N TYR A 8 79.69 12.41 -41.27
CA TYR A 8 78.61 12.52 -40.30
C TYR A 8 77.38 13.22 -40.90
N CYS A 9 76.22 12.58 -40.83
CA CYS A 9 74.94 13.24 -41.03
C CYS A 9 74.33 13.55 -39.67
N SER A 10 74.19 14.84 -39.35
CA SER A 10 73.56 15.34 -38.14
C SER A 10 72.10 14.88 -38.06
N ALA A 11 71.76 14.10 -37.04
CA ALA A 11 70.39 13.72 -36.74
C ALA A 11 69.57 14.96 -36.35
N SER A 12 68.73 15.43 -37.26
CA SER A 12 67.66 16.37 -36.96
C SER A 12 66.75 15.73 -35.89
N ALA A 13 66.66 16.36 -34.72
CA ALA A 13 65.80 15.93 -33.63
C ALA A 13 64.33 15.86 -34.10
N LEU A 14 63.80 14.64 -34.17
CA LEU A 14 62.36 14.40 -34.30
C LEU A 14 61.62 15.15 -33.17
N PRO A 15 60.47 15.79 -33.45
CA PRO A 15 59.72 16.53 -32.44
C PRO A 15 59.38 15.58 -31.27
N LYS A 16 59.73 15.98 -30.03
CA LYS A 16 59.35 15.25 -28.81
C LYS A 16 57.83 15.09 -28.79
N LYS A 17 57.34 13.90 -29.11
CA LYS A 17 55.91 13.57 -29.10
C LYS A 17 55.45 13.58 -27.63
N MET A 18 54.91 14.71 -27.18
CA MET A 18 54.36 14.86 -25.83
C MET A 18 53.11 13.97 -25.66
N ALA A 19 52.89 13.44 -24.46
CA ALA A 19 51.72 12.63 -24.15
C ALA A 19 50.44 13.40 -24.44
N LYS A 20 49.43 12.69 -24.96
CA LYS A 20 48.08 13.23 -25.13
C LYS A 20 47.41 13.36 -23.76
N LYS A 21 46.83 14.52 -23.49
CA LYS A 21 46.08 14.77 -22.25
C LYS A 21 44.78 13.99 -22.27
N ILE A 22 44.53 13.16 -21.26
CA ILE A 22 43.23 12.51 -21.05
C ILE A 22 42.33 13.48 -20.28
N SER A 23 41.46 14.20 -20.98
CA SER A 23 40.58 15.19 -20.37
C SER A 23 39.36 14.53 -19.74
N GLY A 24 39.44 14.23 -18.44
CA GLY A 24 38.30 13.66 -17.72
C GLY A 24 37.10 14.60 -17.66
N THR A 25 37.31 15.91 -17.64
CA THR A 25 36.23 16.91 -17.77
C THR A 25 35.45 16.77 -19.08
N GLU A 26 36.12 16.52 -20.21
CA GLU A 26 35.45 16.38 -21.51
C GLU A 26 34.63 15.09 -21.57
N ILE A 27 35.22 13.98 -21.11
CA ILE A 27 34.58 12.66 -21.12
C ILE A 27 33.39 12.65 -20.15
N ALA A 28 33.55 13.22 -18.95
CA ALA A 28 32.47 13.43 -17.99
C ALA A 28 31.33 14.24 -18.62
N GLY A 29 31.63 15.32 -19.34
CA GLY A 29 30.63 16.12 -20.04
C GLY A 29 29.78 15.33 -21.05
N LYS A 30 30.40 14.40 -21.80
CA LYS A 30 29.67 13.50 -22.73
C LYS A 30 28.72 12.58 -21.97
N ILE A 31 29.21 11.92 -20.91
CA ILE A 31 28.39 11.05 -20.06
C ILE A 31 27.22 11.83 -19.43
N THR A 32 27.49 13.02 -18.89
CA THR A 32 26.47 13.89 -18.30
C THR A 32 25.39 14.28 -19.32
N ALA A 33 25.76 14.56 -20.58
CA ALA A 33 24.81 14.85 -21.65
C ALA A 33 23.90 13.66 -21.97
N ASP A 34 24.46 12.44 -22.03
CA ASP A 34 23.68 11.22 -22.26
C ASP A 34 22.70 10.96 -21.11
N LEU A 35 23.17 11.08 -19.85
CA LEU A 35 22.33 10.91 -18.66
C LEU A 35 21.18 11.92 -18.61
N LYS A 36 21.42 13.18 -19.02
CA LYS A 36 20.36 14.19 -19.11
C LYS A 36 19.21 13.76 -20.02
N ASN A 37 19.54 13.18 -21.17
CA ASN A 37 18.54 12.67 -22.11
C ASN A 37 17.76 11.49 -21.50
N GLU A 38 18.42 10.60 -20.77
CA GLU A 38 17.77 9.47 -20.08
C GLU A 38 16.80 9.94 -19.00
N VAL A 39 17.20 10.91 -18.16
CA VAL A 39 16.33 11.49 -17.13
C VAL A 39 15.12 12.18 -17.75
N GLN A 40 15.31 12.91 -18.85
CA GLN A 40 14.22 13.54 -19.57
C GLN A 40 13.21 12.52 -20.11
N ARG A 41 13.66 11.38 -20.65
CA ARG A 41 12.77 10.30 -21.10
C ARG A 41 11.95 9.69 -19.96
N MET A 42 12.53 9.51 -18.77
CA MET A 42 11.79 9.01 -17.60
C MET A 42 10.69 9.99 -17.17
N ARG A 43 11.01 11.29 -17.11
CA ARG A 43 10.04 12.36 -16.78
C ARG A 43 8.90 12.47 -17.79
N GLN A 44 9.17 12.26 -19.08
CA GLN A 44 8.13 12.27 -20.11
C GLN A 44 7.09 11.16 -19.90
N LYS A 45 7.51 10.01 -19.37
CA LYS A 45 6.62 8.88 -19.09
C LYS A 45 5.91 9.01 -17.74
N VAL A 46 6.60 9.50 -16.71
CA VAL A 46 6.04 9.75 -15.37
C VAL A 46 6.47 11.16 -14.93
N PRO A 47 5.60 12.18 -15.05
CA PRO A 47 5.98 13.58 -14.86
C PRO A 47 6.68 13.92 -13.54
N ASP A 48 6.28 13.28 -12.45
CA ASP A 48 6.83 13.53 -11.10
C ASP A 48 8.06 12.65 -10.78
N PHE A 49 8.48 11.75 -11.67
CA PHE A 49 9.62 10.87 -11.41
C PHE A 49 10.94 11.58 -11.72
N GLN A 50 11.82 11.65 -10.74
CA GLN A 50 13.19 12.16 -10.91
C GLN A 50 14.18 11.36 -10.06
N PRO A 51 15.38 11.04 -10.57
CA PRO A 51 16.39 10.41 -9.74
C PRO A 51 16.79 11.33 -8.59
N GLY A 52 17.05 10.73 -7.44
CA GLY A 52 17.32 11.41 -6.18
C GLY A 52 18.63 10.92 -5.58
N LEU A 53 19.54 11.83 -5.26
CA LEU A 53 20.83 11.57 -4.62
C LEU A 53 20.88 12.23 -3.25
N ALA A 54 21.07 11.45 -2.19
CA ALA A 54 21.37 11.97 -0.86
C ALA A 54 22.90 12.02 -0.66
N ILE A 55 23.41 13.21 -0.33
CA ILE A 55 24.81 13.45 -0.03
C ILE A 55 24.94 13.70 1.46
N VAL A 56 25.41 12.70 2.20
CA VAL A 56 25.53 12.74 3.66
C VAL A 56 26.89 13.29 4.05
N GLN A 57 26.90 14.38 4.81
CA GLN A 57 28.12 15.02 5.32
C GLN A 57 28.05 15.14 6.84
N VAL A 58 29.13 14.76 7.52
CA VAL A 58 29.35 15.06 8.93
C VAL A 58 30.44 16.13 9.04
N GLY A 59 30.17 17.19 9.80
CA GLY A 59 31.09 18.31 10.00
C GLY A 59 31.10 19.34 8.85
N ASN A 60 32.25 20.01 8.63
CA ASN A 60 32.33 21.12 7.67
C ASN A 60 33.73 21.32 7.04
N ARG A 61 34.41 20.24 6.67
CA ARG A 61 35.71 20.36 6.01
C ARG A 61 35.60 21.07 4.65
N SER A 62 36.51 22.02 4.40
CA SER A 62 36.52 22.87 3.20
C SER A 62 36.84 22.10 1.92
N ASP A 63 37.68 21.08 1.98
CA ASP A 63 38.02 20.18 0.87
C ASP A 63 36.82 19.33 0.42
N SER A 64 36.06 18.80 1.37
CA SER A 64 34.80 18.06 1.11
C SER A 64 33.74 18.93 0.45
N ASN A 65 33.61 20.19 0.84
CA ASN A 65 32.59 21.11 0.31
C ASN A 65 32.73 21.36 -1.20
N VAL A 66 33.96 21.39 -1.73
CA VAL A 66 34.20 21.56 -3.18
C VAL A 66 33.61 20.38 -3.96
N TYR A 67 33.85 19.15 -3.52
CA TYR A 67 33.32 17.95 -4.15
C TYR A 67 31.79 17.84 -4.02
N ILE A 68 31.23 18.19 -2.87
CA ILE A 68 29.78 18.22 -2.66
C ILE A 68 29.12 19.20 -3.65
N ASN A 69 29.66 20.41 -3.79
CA ASN A 69 29.15 21.40 -4.73
C ASN A 69 29.21 20.90 -6.19
N MET A 70 30.28 20.20 -6.57
CA MET A 70 30.36 19.57 -7.90
C MET A 70 29.28 18.51 -8.12
N LYS A 71 29.01 17.67 -7.11
CA LYS A 71 27.95 16.64 -7.17
C LYS A 71 26.56 17.28 -7.30
N ILE A 72 26.25 18.29 -6.49
CA ILE A 72 24.97 19.02 -6.53
C ILE A 72 24.78 19.69 -7.90
N LYS A 73 25.82 20.37 -8.40
CA LYS A 73 25.78 21.03 -9.70
C LYS A 73 25.54 20.00 -10.82
N SER A 74 26.31 18.91 -10.85
CA SER A 74 26.17 17.88 -11.88
C SER A 74 24.79 17.20 -11.84
N ALA A 75 24.26 16.92 -10.64
CA ALA A 75 22.90 16.40 -10.48
C ALA A 75 21.84 17.35 -11.05
N SER A 76 21.94 18.65 -10.75
CA SER A 76 21.03 19.67 -11.29
C SER A 76 21.10 19.77 -12.82
N GLU A 77 22.31 19.74 -13.40
CA GLU A 77 22.53 19.81 -14.86
C GLU A 77 21.82 18.69 -15.64
N ILE A 78 21.73 17.48 -15.06
CA ILE A 78 21.06 16.32 -15.67
C ILE A 78 19.59 16.17 -15.24
N GLY A 79 19.07 17.09 -14.42
CA GLY A 79 17.68 17.06 -13.97
C GLY A 79 17.41 16.09 -12.82
N MET A 80 18.41 15.77 -12.01
CA MET A 80 18.26 15.00 -10.77
C MET A 80 18.06 15.91 -9.56
N ARG A 81 17.38 15.39 -8.52
CA ARG A 81 17.33 16.03 -7.21
C ARG A 81 18.54 15.60 -6.39
N ALA A 82 19.33 16.55 -5.93
CA ALA A 82 20.37 16.30 -4.93
C ALA A 82 19.94 16.89 -3.59
N GLU A 83 19.97 16.08 -2.54
CA GLU A 83 19.73 16.49 -1.16
C GLU A 83 21.04 16.48 -0.39
N HIS A 84 21.42 17.63 0.16
CA HIS A 84 22.59 17.74 1.01
C HIS A 84 22.17 17.57 2.46
N VAL A 85 22.43 16.39 3.02
CA VAL A 85 22.10 16.02 4.39
C VAL A 85 23.32 16.28 5.27
N ARG A 86 23.32 17.40 5.98
CA ARG A 86 24.46 17.84 6.79
C ARG A 86 24.20 17.65 8.28
N PHE A 87 25.15 17.01 8.95
CA PHE A 87 25.14 16.75 10.38
C PHE A 87 26.28 17.50 11.11
N PRO A 88 26.05 17.87 12.37
CA PRO A 88 27.09 18.48 13.20
C PRO A 88 28.17 17.44 13.58
N ARG A 89 29.31 17.92 14.10
CA ARG A 89 30.48 17.08 14.41
C ARG A 89 30.27 16.18 15.64
N ASP A 90 29.28 16.50 16.46
CA ASP A 90 28.89 15.81 17.69
C ASP A 90 27.80 14.74 17.49
N ILE A 91 27.37 14.49 16.23
CA ILE A 91 26.43 13.42 15.93
C ILE A 91 26.97 12.06 16.41
N THR A 92 26.09 11.25 16.99
CA THR A 92 26.44 9.89 17.41
C THR A 92 26.36 8.89 16.25
N GLU A 93 27.07 7.78 16.37
CA GLU A 93 26.99 6.67 15.39
C GLU A 93 25.55 6.18 15.21
N THR A 94 24.82 5.98 16.31
CA THR A 94 23.41 5.55 16.30
C THR A 94 22.51 6.53 15.54
N GLU A 95 22.65 7.84 15.76
CA GLU A 95 21.87 8.85 15.05
C GLU A 95 22.18 8.86 13.54
N LEU A 96 23.46 8.74 13.17
CA LEU A 96 23.87 8.69 11.77
C LEU A 96 23.32 7.42 11.07
N LEU A 97 23.40 6.26 11.72
CA LEU A 97 22.85 5.00 11.20
C LEU A 97 21.33 5.06 11.06
N GLN A 98 20.61 5.66 12.02
CA GLN A 98 19.17 5.83 11.92
C GLN A 98 18.78 6.74 10.73
N LYS A 99 19.56 7.80 10.49
CA LYS A 99 19.32 8.69 9.34
C LYS A 99 19.58 7.98 8.01
N LEU A 100 20.63 7.16 7.93
CA LEU A 100 20.90 6.34 6.75
C LEU A 100 19.79 5.31 6.52
N SER A 101 19.27 4.68 7.58
CA SER A 101 18.11 3.79 7.51
C SER A 101 16.87 4.48 6.92
N ASN A 102 16.60 5.73 7.32
CA ASN A 102 15.50 6.52 6.75
C ASN A 102 15.72 6.82 5.27
N LEU A 103 16.93 7.21 4.86
CA LEU A 103 17.27 7.46 3.45
C LEU A 103 17.20 6.18 2.60
N ASN A 104 17.65 5.05 3.15
CA ASN A 104 17.51 3.73 2.53
C ASN A 104 16.05 3.37 2.26
N SER A 105 15.16 3.79 3.15
CA SER A 105 13.73 3.47 3.04
C SER A 105 12.94 4.49 2.20
N ASP A 106 13.50 5.67 1.90
CA ASP A 106 12.83 6.71 1.11
C ASP A 106 12.78 6.37 -0.40
N PRO A 107 11.60 6.13 -1.00
CA PRO A 107 11.49 5.76 -2.42
C PRO A 107 11.89 6.89 -3.39
N SER A 108 12.02 8.13 -2.91
CA SER A 108 12.47 9.28 -3.71
C SER A 108 14.00 9.43 -3.74
N ILE A 109 14.72 8.67 -2.91
CA ILE A 109 16.18 8.60 -2.89
C ILE A 109 16.60 7.29 -3.56
N HIS A 110 17.40 7.41 -4.62
CA HIS A 110 17.85 6.31 -5.46
C HIS A 110 19.35 6.03 -5.26
N GLY A 111 20.10 7.05 -4.86
CA GLY A 111 21.51 6.94 -4.50
C GLY A 111 21.80 7.63 -3.19
N ILE A 112 22.68 7.03 -2.39
CA ILE A 112 23.22 7.62 -1.17
C ILE A 112 24.74 7.60 -1.29
N ILE A 113 25.37 8.71 -0.94
CA ILE A 113 26.82 8.80 -0.79
C ILE A 113 27.15 9.41 0.56
N VAL A 114 27.95 8.69 1.34
CA VAL A 114 28.53 9.21 2.58
C VAL A 114 29.84 9.90 2.24
N GLN A 115 29.92 11.20 2.46
CA GLN A 115 31.11 11.98 2.15
C GLN A 115 32.22 11.65 3.16
N MET A 116 33.25 10.98 2.65
CA MET A 116 34.44 10.63 3.43
C MET A 116 35.57 11.65 3.27
N PRO A 117 36.46 11.76 4.26
CA PRO A 117 36.36 11.19 5.62
C PRO A 117 35.32 11.94 6.48
N LEU A 118 34.79 11.25 7.50
CA LEU A 118 33.90 11.87 8.49
C LEU A 118 34.67 12.88 9.36
N ASP A 119 34.14 14.09 9.51
CA ASP A 119 34.66 15.12 10.43
C ASP A 119 33.86 15.09 11.72
N VAL A 120 34.28 14.21 12.63
CA VAL A 120 33.61 13.87 13.88
C VAL A 120 34.47 14.22 15.09
N GLU A 121 33.82 14.56 16.20
CA GLU A 121 34.49 14.75 17.50
C GLU A 121 34.67 13.42 18.24
N THR A 122 33.70 12.51 18.11
CA THR A 122 33.75 11.16 18.66
C THR A 122 34.02 10.15 17.54
N PRO A 123 34.90 9.16 17.72
CA PRO A 123 35.15 8.13 16.70
C PRO A 123 33.85 7.42 16.30
N ILE A 124 33.60 7.35 14.99
CA ILE A 124 32.51 6.60 14.36
C ILE A 124 33.14 5.59 13.41
N ASP A 125 32.63 4.35 13.37
CA ASP A 125 33.10 3.35 12.43
C ASP A 125 32.64 3.70 11.01
N SER A 126 33.56 4.29 10.24
CA SER A 126 33.33 4.64 8.84
C SER A 126 32.95 3.45 7.94
N HIS A 127 33.42 2.24 8.27
CA HIS A 127 33.08 1.04 7.51
C HIS A 127 31.62 0.66 7.78
N LEU A 128 31.22 0.60 9.06
CA LEU A 128 29.83 0.35 9.42
C LEU A 128 28.89 1.39 8.78
N VAL A 129 29.27 2.67 8.79
CA VAL A 129 28.48 3.75 8.16
C VAL A 129 28.33 3.53 6.65
N THR A 130 29.41 3.23 5.93
CA THR A 130 29.34 2.99 4.48
C THR A 130 28.60 1.69 4.14
N ASP A 131 28.76 0.64 4.94
CA ASP A 131 28.09 -0.66 4.78
C ASP A 131 26.60 -0.62 5.20
N SER A 132 26.19 0.40 5.95
CA SER A 132 24.78 0.63 6.29
C SER A 132 23.96 1.24 5.16
N VAL A 133 24.60 1.78 4.11
CA VAL A 133 23.91 2.20 2.88
C VAL A 133 23.47 0.95 2.14
N ALA A 134 22.19 0.81 1.81
CA ALA A 134 21.69 -0.40 1.15
C ALA A 134 22.43 -0.67 -0.17
N PRO A 135 22.76 -1.93 -0.52
CA PRO A 135 23.52 -2.24 -1.74
C PRO A 135 22.87 -1.69 -3.02
N SER A 136 21.54 -1.60 -3.03
CA SER A 136 20.71 -1.08 -4.11
C SER A 136 20.70 0.46 -4.21
N LYS A 137 21.23 1.17 -3.21
CA LYS A 137 21.38 2.64 -3.19
C LYS A 137 22.83 3.11 -2.98
N ASP A 138 23.77 2.19 -2.77
CA ASP A 138 25.20 2.46 -2.70
C ASP A 138 25.76 2.78 -4.08
N VAL A 139 25.53 4.02 -4.51
CA VAL A 139 25.92 4.50 -5.83
C VAL A 139 27.41 4.83 -5.91
N ASP A 140 28.12 4.91 -4.79
CA ASP A 140 29.57 5.05 -4.76
C ASP A 140 30.29 3.70 -4.92
N GLY A 141 29.59 2.60 -4.61
CA GLY A 141 30.06 1.21 -4.78
C GLY A 141 30.95 0.73 -3.64
N LEU A 142 30.79 1.28 -2.43
CA LEU A 142 31.66 1.03 -1.27
C LEU A 142 31.08 0.02 -0.26
N HIS A 143 29.83 -0.41 -0.45
CA HIS A 143 29.26 -1.48 0.36
C HIS A 143 29.96 -2.81 0.03
N THR A 144 30.29 -3.59 1.07
CA THR A 144 30.89 -4.92 0.97
C THR A 144 30.25 -5.82 -0.10
N ILE A 145 28.91 -5.76 -0.27
CA ILE A 145 28.21 -6.55 -1.31
C ILE A 145 28.61 -6.10 -2.73
N ASN A 146 28.64 -4.80 -3.00
CA ASN A 146 29.01 -4.26 -4.32
C ASN A 146 30.51 -4.40 -4.60
N GLU A 147 31.37 -4.21 -3.58
CA GLU A 147 32.81 -4.48 -3.67
C GLU A 147 33.07 -5.97 -3.98
N GLY A 148 32.42 -6.88 -3.23
CA GLY A 148 32.54 -8.32 -3.41
C GLY A 148 32.10 -8.78 -4.79
N LYS A 149 30.97 -8.25 -5.28
CA LYS A 149 30.48 -8.46 -6.65
C LYS A 149 31.51 -8.04 -7.70
N THR A 150 32.09 -6.85 -7.55
CA THR A 150 33.16 -6.35 -8.44
C THR A 150 34.38 -7.27 -8.43
N ALA A 151 34.79 -7.75 -7.25
CA ALA A 151 35.95 -8.63 -7.11
C ALA A 151 35.78 -9.97 -7.84
N ILE A 152 34.57 -10.54 -7.84
CA ILE A 152 34.26 -11.81 -8.54
C ILE A 152 33.80 -11.62 -9.99
N GLY A 153 33.74 -10.39 -10.50
CA GLY A 153 33.33 -10.11 -11.88
C GLY A 153 31.82 -10.10 -12.10
N ASP A 154 31.01 -10.04 -11.03
CA ASP A 154 29.57 -9.82 -11.11
C ASP A 154 29.28 -8.32 -11.18
N PHE A 155 28.93 -7.82 -12.38
CA PHE A 155 28.60 -6.42 -12.59
C PHE A 155 27.10 -6.10 -12.46
N SER A 156 26.31 -6.99 -11.83
CA SER A 156 24.91 -6.72 -11.49
C SER A 156 24.75 -5.65 -10.39
N GLY A 157 25.77 -5.47 -9.54
CA GLY A 157 25.83 -4.42 -8.50
C GLY A 157 26.20 -3.04 -9.05
N PHE A 158 26.56 -2.11 -8.16
CA PHE A 158 27.18 -0.85 -8.58
C PHE A 158 28.69 -0.97 -8.57
N VAL A 159 29.32 -0.56 -9.67
CA VAL A 159 30.78 -0.54 -9.78
C VAL A 159 31.32 0.72 -9.09
N PRO A 160 32.39 0.62 -8.28
CA PRO A 160 32.99 1.76 -7.59
C PRO A 160 33.30 2.94 -8.53
N CYS A 161 32.85 4.14 -8.16
CA CYS A 161 32.83 5.28 -9.08
C CYS A 161 34.21 5.70 -9.60
N THR A 162 35.19 5.82 -8.70
CA THR A 162 36.54 6.28 -9.06
C THR A 162 37.28 5.23 -9.93
N PRO A 163 37.31 3.93 -9.54
CA PRO A 163 37.82 2.86 -10.40
C PRO A 163 37.15 2.79 -11.77
N ASN A 164 35.81 2.87 -11.83
CA ASN A 164 35.10 2.85 -13.11
C ASN A 164 35.47 4.05 -13.99
N GLY A 165 35.61 5.22 -13.37
CA GLY A 165 36.10 6.42 -14.05
C GLY A 165 37.49 6.22 -14.66
N CYS A 166 38.39 5.52 -13.97
CA CYS A 166 39.72 5.17 -14.49
C CYS A 166 39.65 4.26 -15.71
N ILE A 167 38.79 3.23 -15.68
CA ILE A 167 38.58 2.33 -16.82
C ILE A 167 38.08 3.10 -18.05
N GLU A 168 37.08 3.97 -17.88
CA GLU A 168 36.55 4.78 -18.98
C GLU A 168 37.61 5.76 -19.54
N LEU A 169 38.45 6.34 -18.67
CA LEU A 169 39.58 7.15 -19.08
C LEU A 169 40.58 6.35 -19.92
N ILE A 170 40.91 5.12 -19.52
CA ILE A 170 41.82 4.25 -20.27
C ILE A 170 41.21 3.89 -21.63
N LYS A 171 39.94 3.45 -21.66
CA LYS A 171 39.23 3.13 -22.91
C LYS A 171 39.22 4.30 -23.89
N SER A 172 39.06 5.54 -23.40
CA SER A 172 39.06 6.74 -24.24
C SER A 172 40.36 6.99 -25.02
N THR A 173 41.46 6.38 -24.59
CA THR A 173 42.77 6.51 -25.27
C THR A 173 42.87 5.65 -26.54
N GLY A 174 41.99 4.66 -26.70
CA GLY A 174 42.06 3.65 -27.75
C GLY A 174 43.15 2.59 -27.55
N VAL A 175 43.90 2.63 -26.45
CA VAL A 175 44.88 1.60 -26.09
C VAL A 175 44.16 0.37 -25.53
N PRO A 176 44.36 -0.85 -26.08
CA PRO A 176 43.72 -2.06 -25.56
C PRO A 176 44.13 -2.36 -24.12
N ILE A 177 43.14 -2.64 -23.26
CA ILE A 177 43.38 -3.14 -21.89
C ILE A 177 43.68 -4.64 -21.90
N ALA A 178 43.00 -5.39 -22.78
CA ALA A 178 43.18 -6.83 -22.91
C ALA A 178 44.61 -7.17 -23.32
N GLY A 179 45.27 -8.04 -22.55
CA GLY A 179 46.66 -8.45 -22.75
C GLY A 179 47.71 -7.42 -22.29
N ALA A 180 47.30 -6.25 -21.79
CA ALA A 180 48.23 -5.25 -21.27
C ALA A 180 48.81 -5.66 -19.90
N THR A 181 50.06 -5.27 -19.65
CA THR A 181 50.63 -5.34 -18.29
C THR A 181 50.24 -4.07 -17.55
N ALA A 182 49.41 -4.19 -16.51
CA ALA A 182 48.97 -3.07 -15.69
C ALA A 182 49.63 -3.09 -14.31
N THR A 183 50.04 -1.91 -13.83
CA THR A 183 50.51 -1.73 -12.45
C THR A 183 49.61 -0.73 -11.74
N VAL A 184 49.14 -1.11 -10.56
CA VAL A 184 48.33 -0.25 -9.68
C VAL A 184 49.17 0.11 -8.46
N LEU A 185 49.55 1.38 -8.33
CA LEU A 185 50.31 1.89 -7.19
C LEU A 185 49.34 2.40 -6.11
N GLY A 186 48.90 1.50 -5.24
CA GLY A 186 47.94 1.74 -4.16
C GLY A 186 47.07 0.50 -3.91
N ARG A 187 46.73 0.24 -2.64
CA ARG A 187 45.88 -0.90 -2.21
C ARG A 187 44.67 -0.47 -1.36
N SER A 188 44.22 0.77 -1.53
CA SER A 188 43.08 1.29 -0.79
C SER A 188 41.80 0.57 -1.19
N LYS A 189 40.84 0.48 -0.26
CA LYS A 189 39.49 -0.05 -0.53
C LYS A 189 38.74 0.79 -1.58
N ILE A 190 39.00 2.10 -1.61
CA ILE A 190 38.28 3.06 -2.46
C ILE A 190 38.74 3.03 -3.93
N VAL A 191 40.06 2.89 -4.18
CA VAL A 191 40.61 3.00 -5.54
C VAL A 191 41.50 1.83 -5.89
N GLY A 192 42.53 1.55 -5.07
CA GLY A 192 43.61 0.63 -5.45
C GLY A 192 43.16 -0.80 -5.68
N THR A 193 42.46 -1.40 -4.72
CA THR A 193 41.98 -2.78 -4.86
C THR A 193 40.92 -2.90 -5.97
N PRO A 194 39.86 -2.08 -6.02
CA PRO A 194 38.83 -2.30 -7.04
C PRO A 194 39.28 -1.98 -8.47
N ILE A 195 40.19 -1.01 -8.70
CA ILE A 195 40.72 -0.80 -10.07
C ILE A 195 41.57 -1.98 -10.54
N ALA A 196 42.30 -2.63 -9.63
CA ALA A 196 43.04 -3.84 -9.95
C ALA A 196 42.11 -4.97 -10.40
N GLU A 197 41.00 -5.16 -9.68
CA GLU A 197 39.97 -6.13 -10.05
C GLU A 197 39.31 -5.79 -11.40
N LEU A 198 38.96 -4.52 -11.64
CA LEU A 198 38.39 -4.10 -12.92
C LEU A 198 39.36 -4.29 -14.09
N LEU A 199 40.65 -3.99 -13.92
CA LEU A 199 41.67 -4.23 -14.94
C LEU A 199 41.81 -5.74 -15.24
N LYS A 200 41.78 -6.58 -14.20
CA LYS A 200 41.78 -8.05 -14.35
C LYS A 200 40.58 -8.54 -15.15
N TRP A 201 39.39 -8.04 -14.84
CA TRP A 201 38.16 -8.37 -15.57
C TRP A 201 38.07 -7.73 -16.97
N ASN A 202 38.93 -6.76 -17.29
CA ASN A 202 39.19 -6.27 -18.65
C ASN A 202 40.39 -7.00 -19.31
N HIS A 203 40.77 -8.17 -18.80
CA HIS A 203 41.80 -9.07 -19.33
C HIS A 203 43.24 -8.52 -19.30
N ALA A 204 43.56 -7.59 -18.41
CA ALA A 204 44.95 -7.19 -18.15
C ALA A 204 45.65 -8.14 -17.18
N THR A 205 46.98 -8.26 -17.29
CA THR A 205 47.83 -8.84 -16.22
C THR A 205 48.14 -7.74 -15.23
N VAL A 206 47.66 -7.87 -13.98
CA VAL A 206 47.69 -6.77 -13.01
C VAL A 206 48.67 -7.06 -11.87
N THR A 207 49.56 -6.09 -11.58
CA THR A 207 50.40 -6.10 -10.37
C THR A 207 49.99 -4.95 -9.44
N VAL A 208 49.61 -5.28 -8.21
CA VAL A 208 49.27 -4.27 -7.18
C VAL A 208 50.49 -3.98 -6.32
N CYS A 209 50.89 -2.71 -6.27
CA CYS A 209 52.00 -2.21 -5.48
C CYS A 209 51.51 -1.36 -4.32
N HIS A 210 52.23 -1.39 -3.20
CA HIS A 210 51.95 -0.59 -2.01
C HIS A 210 53.24 -0.09 -1.36
N SER A 211 53.12 0.71 -0.31
CA SER A 211 54.26 1.34 0.39
C SER A 211 55.29 0.37 0.99
N LYS A 212 55.05 -0.94 0.94
CA LYS A 212 55.96 -2.01 1.42
C LYS A 212 56.47 -2.91 0.28
N THR A 213 56.01 -2.70 -0.95
CA THR A 213 56.52 -3.39 -2.13
C THR A 213 57.97 -2.95 -2.37
N LYS A 214 58.89 -3.90 -2.52
CA LYS A 214 60.29 -3.60 -2.89
C LYS A 214 60.36 -3.27 -4.39
N ASN A 215 61.34 -2.47 -4.81
CA ASN A 215 61.61 -2.17 -6.23
C ASN A 215 60.41 -1.53 -6.97
N LEU A 216 59.72 -0.58 -6.31
CA LEU A 216 58.52 0.08 -6.88
C LEU A 216 58.76 0.67 -8.26
N LYS A 217 59.94 1.28 -8.46
CA LYS A 217 60.32 1.91 -9.73
C LYS A 217 60.41 0.88 -10.85
N GLU A 218 61.12 -0.22 -10.62
CA GLU A 218 61.33 -1.29 -11.60
C GLU A 218 60.01 -1.94 -12.01
N VAL A 219 59.08 -2.13 -11.06
CA VAL A 219 57.75 -2.68 -11.36
C VAL A 219 56.93 -1.68 -12.20
N CYS A 220 56.92 -0.39 -11.85
CA CYS A 220 56.20 0.63 -12.62
C CYS A 220 56.73 0.76 -14.07
N GLN A 221 58.04 0.53 -14.28
CA GLN A 221 58.67 0.60 -15.60
C GLN A 221 58.23 -0.52 -16.56
N GLN A 222 57.58 -1.57 -16.07
CA GLN A 222 57.08 -2.66 -16.90
C GLN A 222 55.65 -2.42 -17.40
N ALA A 223 54.93 -1.47 -16.79
CA ALA A 223 53.51 -1.25 -17.02
C ALA A 223 53.21 -0.56 -18.36
N ASP A 224 52.35 -1.18 -19.17
CA ASP A 224 51.67 -0.54 -20.30
C ASP A 224 50.60 0.44 -19.81
N ILE A 225 49.96 0.11 -18.68
CA ILE A 225 48.95 0.93 -18.00
C ILE A 225 49.39 1.10 -16.54
N LEU A 226 49.64 2.35 -16.13
CA LEU A 226 50.03 2.70 -14.77
C LEU A 226 48.92 3.51 -14.10
N VAL A 227 48.28 2.94 -13.07
CA VAL A 227 47.28 3.64 -12.25
C VAL A 227 47.92 4.01 -10.91
N VAL A 228 47.92 5.29 -10.55
CA VAL A 228 48.63 5.81 -9.37
C VAL A 228 47.63 6.37 -8.36
N ALA A 229 47.59 5.78 -7.17
CA ALA A 229 46.68 6.13 -6.07
C ALA A 229 47.34 5.86 -4.71
N ILE A 230 48.53 6.43 -4.49
CA ILE A 230 49.40 6.16 -3.33
C ILE A 230 49.34 7.26 -2.26
N GLY A 231 48.74 8.41 -2.58
CA GLY A 231 48.52 9.54 -1.67
C GLY A 231 49.80 10.27 -1.29
N LYS A 232 50.74 10.40 -2.25
CA LYS A 232 52.00 11.11 -2.07
C LYS A 232 52.26 11.99 -3.27
N ALA A 233 52.21 13.30 -3.06
CA ALA A 233 52.43 14.32 -4.08
C ALA A 233 53.70 14.04 -4.92
N GLN A 234 53.54 13.94 -6.24
CA GLN A 234 54.62 13.86 -7.23
C GLN A 234 55.67 12.77 -6.96
N LEU A 235 55.27 11.64 -6.35
CA LEU A 235 56.15 10.50 -6.10
C LEU A 235 56.61 9.84 -7.41
N VAL A 236 55.69 9.67 -8.36
CA VAL A 236 55.97 9.00 -9.63
C VAL A 236 56.54 10.00 -10.62
N LYS A 237 57.80 9.79 -11.01
CA LYS A 237 58.58 10.67 -11.89
C LYS A 237 58.79 10.04 -13.27
N ARG A 238 59.40 10.79 -14.19
CA ARG A 238 59.65 10.35 -15.58
C ARG A 238 60.34 8.98 -15.66
N ASP A 239 61.32 8.71 -14.80
CA ASP A 239 62.12 7.48 -14.82
C ASP A 239 61.39 6.26 -14.25
N TRP A 240 60.15 6.40 -13.77
CA TRP A 240 59.31 5.29 -13.29
C TRP A 240 58.36 4.75 -14.36
N VAL A 241 58.20 5.48 -15.47
CA VAL A 241 57.14 5.22 -16.46
C VAL A 241 57.72 4.63 -17.74
N LYS A 242 57.16 3.50 -18.18
CA LYS A 242 57.49 2.88 -19.47
C LYS A 242 57.19 3.85 -20.62
N LYS A 243 58.10 3.95 -21.59
CA LYS A 243 57.87 4.77 -22.79
C LYS A 243 56.62 4.30 -23.52
N GLY A 244 55.67 5.21 -23.72
CA GLY A 244 54.39 4.92 -24.37
C GLY A 244 53.27 4.41 -23.44
N ALA A 245 53.50 4.31 -22.14
CA ALA A 245 52.46 3.88 -21.19
C ALA A 245 51.28 4.87 -21.11
N VAL A 246 50.11 4.35 -20.75
CA VAL A 246 48.96 5.16 -20.31
C VAL A 246 49.06 5.36 -18.80
N VAL A 247 49.07 6.61 -18.34
CA VAL A 247 49.19 6.95 -16.91
C VAL A 247 47.90 7.59 -16.41
N ILE A 248 47.27 6.96 -15.42
CA ILE A 248 46.09 7.47 -14.71
C ILE A 248 46.53 7.88 -13.30
N ASP A 249 46.46 9.17 -13.02
CA ASP A 249 46.75 9.76 -11.71
C ASP A 249 45.44 10.02 -10.95
N CYS A 250 45.19 9.19 -9.94
CA CYS A 250 44.04 9.29 -9.04
C CYS A 250 44.35 10.10 -7.77
N GLY A 251 45.63 10.43 -7.54
CA GLY A 251 46.06 11.16 -6.37
C GLY A 251 45.59 12.61 -6.40
N ILE A 252 45.24 13.15 -5.23
CA ILE A 252 44.99 14.58 -5.06
C ILE A 252 45.69 15.05 -3.79
N ASN A 253 46.62 15.97 -3.96
CA ASN A 253 47.43 16.52 -2.89
C ASN A 253 47.44 18.04 -2.99
N VAL A 254 47.51 18.70 -1.84
CA VAL A 254 47.66 20.15 -1.76
C VAL A 254 49.11 20.47 -1.43
N ILE A 255 49.76 21.30 -2.25
CA ILE A 255 51.09 21.81 -1.96
C ILE A 255 51.08 23.34 -1.91
N PRO A 256 51.92 23.99 -1.07
CA PRO A 256 52.05 25.44 -1.06
C PRO A 256 52.42 25.98 -2.45
N ASP A 257 51.73 27.03 -2.88
CA ASP A 257 52.00 27.75 -4.12
C ASP A 257 51.68 29.23 -3.93
N PRO A 258 52.71 30.07 -3.65
CA PRO A 258 52.55 31.50 -3.48
C PRO A 258 51.98 32.23 -4.71
N SER A 259 52.03 31.61 -5.91
CA SER A 259 51.51 32.20 -7.15
C SER A 259 49.99 32.10 -7.29
N ARG A 260 49.33 31.30 -6.44
CA ARG A 260 47.87 31.13 -6.43
C ARG A 260 47.25 32.01 -5.35
N LYS A 261 46.06 32.56 -5.61
CA LYS A 261 45.29 33.37 -4.64
C LYS A 261 45.00 32.63 -3.33
N SER A 262 44.93 31.30 -3.35
CA SER A 262 44.74 30.42 -2.19
C SER A 262 46.03 30.12 -1.41
N GLY A 263 47.21 30.57 -1.89
CA GLY A 263 48.51 30.20 -1.36
C GLY A 263 48.90 28.72 -1.57
N GLN A 264 48.09 27.97 -2.31
CA GLN A 264 48.18 26.52 -2.46
C GLN A 264 47.71 26.10 -3.86
N ARG A 265 48.31 25.03 -4.42
CA ARG A 265 47.88 24.39 -5.67
C ARG A 265 47.61 22.89 -5.47
N LEU A 266 46.72 22.34 -6.30
CA LEU A 266 46.44 20.91 -6.37
C LEU A 266 47.43 20.23 -7.32
N VAL A 267 48.02 19.14 -6.87
CA VAL A 267 48.88 18.25 -7.68
C VAL A 267 48.50 16.81 -7.42
N GLY A 268 48.79 15.93 -8.38
CA GLY A 268 48.56 14.50 -8.22
C GLY A 268 49.74 13.76 -7.58
N ASP A 269 49.66 12.44 -7.59
CA ASP A 269 50.77 11.59 -7.14
C ASP A 269 51.88 11.46 -8.21
N VAL A 270 51.58 11.89 -9.44
CA VAL A 270 52.48 11.88 -10.58
C VAL A 270 52.99 13.29 -10.88
N ASP A 271 54.29 13.42 -11.17
CA ASP A 271 54.82 14.67 -11.71
C ASP A 271 54.38 14.83 -13.19
N TYR A 272 53.30 15.59 -13.39
CA TYR A 272 52.64 15.73 -14.69
C TYR A 272 53.58 16.21 -15.81
N GLU A 273 54.43 17.20 -15.54
CA GLU A 273 55.29 17.81 -16.57
C GLU A 273 56.45 16.89 -16.97
N GLU A 274 56.99 16.15 -16.00
CA GLU A 274 58.04 15.16 -16.26
C GLU A 274 57.49 13.94 -17.01
N VAL A 275 56.37 13.38 -16.55
CA VAL A 275 55.82 12.13 -17.09
C VAL A 275 55.14 12.32 -18.45
N ARG A 276 54.58 13.51 -18.73
CA ARG A 276 54.04 13.85 -20.05
C ARG A 276 55.09 13.76 -21.16
N GLN A 277 56.38 13.78 -20.85
CA GLN A 277 57.46 13.64 -21.85
C GLN A 277 57.73 12.19 -22.26
N VAL A 278 57.21 11.18 -21.53
CA VAL A 278 57.50 9.76 -21.75
C VAL A 278 56.25 8.90 -21.97
N ALA A 279 55.14 9.23 -21.32
CA ALA A 279 53.86 8.53 -21.47
C ALA A 279 53.25 8.74 -22.87
N SER A 280 52.38 7.83 -23.33
CA SER A 280 51.54 8.09 -24.51
C SER A 280 50.33 8.96 -24.14
N HIS A 281 49.77 8.73 -22.95
CA HIS A 281 48.62 9.44 -22.42
C HIS A 281 48.77 9.66 -20.92
N ILE A 282 48.29 10.80 -20.42
CA ILE A 282 48.31 11.13 -18.99
C ILE A 282 47.09 11.97 -18.58
N THR A 283 46.49 11.65 -17.44
CA THR A 283 45.43 12.46 -16.81
C THR A 283 46.00 13.68 -16.09
N PRO A 284 45.39 14.88 -16.19
CA PRO A 284 45.79 16.04 -15.41
C PRO A 284 45.21 16.00 -13.99
N VAL A 285 45.87 16.65 -13.04
CA VAL A 285 45.31 16.94 -11.71
C VAL A 285 45.40 18.45 -11.45
N PRO A 286 44.27 19.17 -11.34
CA PRO A 286 42.87 18.71 -11.46
C PRO A 286 42.42 18.51 -12.92
N GLY A 287 41.24 17.90 -13.12
CA GLY A 287 40.58 17.76 -14.42
C GLY A 287 40.67 16.37 -15.08
N GLY A 288 41.32 15.41 -14.42
CA GLY A 288 41.42 14.00 -14.81
C GLY A 288 40.36 13.15 -14.11
N VAL A 289 40.77 12.37 -13.11
CA VAL A 289 39.91 11.36 -12.45
C VAL A 289 38.73 11.96 -11.67
N GLY A 290 38.92 13.08 -10.97
CA GLY A 290 37.88 13.69 -10.11
C GLY A 290 36.53 13.96 -10.81
N PRO A 291 36.49 14.67 -11.96
CA PRO A 291 35.27 14.83 -12.75
C PRO A 291 34.61 13.52 -13.17
N MET A 292 35.41 12.49 -13.48
CA MET A 292 34.89 11.16 -13.84
C MET A 292 34.25 10.45 -12.66
N THR A 293 34.80 10.58 -11.44
CA THR A 293 34.17 10.06 -10.22
C THR A 293 32.76 10.63 -10.06
N VAL A 294 32.58 11.95 -10.25
CA VAL A 294 31.25 12.58 -10.16
C VAL A 294 30.32 12.09 -11.28
N ALA A 295 30.81 11.97 -12.52
CA ALA A 295 30.02 11.46 -13.63
C ALA A 295 29.58 10.00 -13.42
N MET A 296 30.46 9.14 -12.89
CA MET A 296 30.12 7.75 -12.56
C MET A 296 29.12 7.66 -11.40
N LEU A 297 29.22 8.55 -10.41
CA LEU A 297 28.23 8.65 -9.33
C LEU A 297 26.84 8.99 -9.87
N MET A 298 26.77 9.97 -10.77
CA MET A 298 25.52 10.31 -11.46
C MET A 298 25.00 9.12 -12.28
N LYS A 299 25.88 8.46 -13.03
CA LYS A 299 25.52 7.26 -13.82
C LYS A 299 24.95 6.15 -12.95
N ASN A 300 25.60 5.82 -11.83
CA ASN A 300 25.10 4.81 -10.89
C ASN A 300 23.76 5.22 -10.27
N THR A 301 23.58 6.51 -9.94
CA THR A 301 22.31 7.01 -9.41
C THR A 301 21.18 6.95 -10.44
N VAL A 302 21.44 7.33 -11.69
CA VAL A 302 20.47 7.20 -12.78
C VAL A 302 20.16 5.73 -13.03
N LEU A 303 21.15 4.84 -13.00
CA LEU A 303 20.94 3.39 -13.13
C LEU A 303 20.07 2.84 -12.00
N SER A 304 20.30 3.26 -10.75
CA SER A 304 19.44 2.91 -9.62
C SER A 304 18.01 3.37 -9.83
N ALA A 305 17.84 4.63 -10.26
CA ALA A 305 16.53 5.19 -10.57
C ALA A 305 15.86 4.48 -11.74
N GLN A 306 16.59 4.09 -12.78
CA GLN A 306 16.08 3.30 -13.88
C GLN A 306 15.57 1.94 -13.40
N ARG A 307 16.31 1.25 -12.52
CA ARG A 307 15.86 -0.03 -11.95
C ARG A 307 14.53 0.13 -11.20
N GLN A 308 14.39 1.18 -10.39
CA GLN A 308 13.16 1.47 -9.67
C GLN A 308 12.02 1.94 -10.59
N PHE A 309 12.34 2.76 -11.59
CA PHE A 309 11.41 3.23 -12.61
C PHE A 309 10.85 2.07 -13.43
N GLN A 310 11.70 1.10 -13.80
CA GLN A 310 11.24 -0.12 -14.46
C GLN A 310 10.30 -0.88 -13.53
N LYS A 311 10.65 -1.12 -12.25
CA LYS A 311 9.74 -1.76 -11.29
C LYS A 311 8.37 -1.05 -11.18
N LEU A 312 8.34 0.27 -11.32
CA LEU A 312 7.13 1.08 -11.29
C LEU A 312 6.30 0.99 -12.59
N LEU A 313 6.94 0.69 -13.72
CA LEU A 313 6.28 0.51 -15.03
C LEU A 313 6.02 -0.95 -15.40
N VAL A 314 6.55 -1.91 -14.64
CA VAL A 314 6.41 -3.34 -14.92
C VAL A 314 4.92 -3.69 -14.89
N GLY A 315 4.40 -4.13 -16.05
CA GLY A 315 3.03 -4.61 -16.19
C GLY A 315 2.77 -5.97 -15.51
N HIS A 316 3.82 -6.67 -15.06
CA HIS A 316 3.76 -8.03 -14.51
C HIS A 316 4.73 -8.25 -13.34
N TRP A 317 4.20 -8.51 -12.15
CA TRP A 317 4.98 -8.86 -10.97
C TRP A 317 5.68 -10.21 -11.15
N ASN A 318 6.91 -10.29 -10.65
CA ASN A 318 7.62 -11.56 -10.56
C ASN A 318 7.32 -12.22 -9.20
N LEU A 319 6.08 -12.68 -9.04
CA LEU A 319 5.63 -13.36 -7.82
C LEU A 319 6.27 -14.75 -7.71
N LYS A 320 6.92 -15.05 -6.58
CA LYS A 320 7.34 -16.43 -6.30
C LYS A 320 6.14 -17.28 -5.91
N THR A 321 5.59 -18.10 -6.79
CA THR A 321 4.36 -18.86 -6.48
C THR A 321 4.58 -19.90 -5.39
N LEU A 322 3.60 -20.12 -4.50
CA LEU A 322 3.59 -21.26 -3.59
C LEU A 322 2.84 -22.43 -4.26
N PRO A 323 3.48 -23.58 -4.53
CA PRO A 323 2.80 -24.71 -5.16
C PRO A 323 1.74 -25.30 -4.22
N LEU A 324 0.64 -25.78 -4.81
CA LEU A 324 -0.41 -26.50 -4.08
C LEU A 324 -0.19 -28.01 -4.15
N HIS A 325 -0.34 -28.67 -3.00
CA HIS A 325 -0.36 -30.13 -2.90
C HIS A 325 -1.80 -30.61 -2.69
N LEU A 326 -2.49 -30.85 -3.80
CA LEU A 326 -3.90 -31.23 -3.79
C LEU A 326 -4.09 -32.65 -3.23
N LYS A 327 -5.07 -32.82 -2.33
CA LYS A 327 -5.51 -34.09 -1.76
C LYS A 327 -6.96 -34.37 -2.12
N ARG A 328 -7.30 -35.65 -2.25
CA ARG A 328 -8.66 -36.15 -2.55
C ARG A 328 -8.97 -37.34 -1.62
N PRO A 329 -10.12 -37.35 -0.91
CA PRO A 329 -11.09 -36.26 -0.77
C PRO A 329 -10.44 -34.98 -0.23
N VAL A 330 -11.04 -33.82 -0.53
CA VAL A 330 -10.52 -32.51 -0.09
C VAL A 330 -10.57 -32.47 1.45
N PRO A 331 -9.45 -32.16 2.15
CA PRO A 331 -9.43 -32.07 3.61
C PRO A 331 -10.28 -30.91 4.13
N SER A 332 -10.40 -30.79 5.46
CA SER A 332 -11.02 -29.61 6.05
C SER A 332 -10.24 -28.32 5.75
N ASP A 333 -10.91 -27.17 5.79
CA ASP A 333 -10.31 -25.89 5.44
C ASP A 333 -9.08 -25.56 6.29
N ILE A 334 -9.14 -25.83 7.60
CA ILE A 334 -8.03 -25.57 8.52
C ILE A 334 -6.84 -26.52 8.30
N GLU A 335 -7.09 -27.79 7.96
CA GLU A 335 -6.01 -28.74 7.62
C GLU A 335 -5.26 -28.28 6.36
N ILE A 336 -5.99 -27.77 5.35
CA ILE A 336 -5.38 -27.20 4.14
C ILE A 336 -4.56 -25.96 4.51
N ALA A 337 -5.14 -25.02 5.27
CA ALA A 337 -4.47 -23.78 5.67
C ALA A 337 -3.16 -24.05 6.44
N ARG A 338 -3.17 -25.00 7.38
CA ARG A 338 -1.96 -25.40 8.15
C ARG A 338 -0.92 -26.14 7.34
N SER A 339 -1.34 -26.86 6.30
CA SER A 339 -0.41 -27.59 5.45
C SER A 339 0.48 -26.69 4.59
N GLN A 340 0.14 -25.40 4.47
CA GLN A 340 0.87 -24.44 3.65
C GLN A 340 1.66 -23.44 4.49
N ILE A 341 2.96 -23.31 4.20
CA ILE A 341 3.83 -22.31 4.84
C ILE A 341 3.70 -20.99 4.07
N PRO A 342 3.19 -19.90 4.68
CA PRO A 342 3.10 -18.62 4.02
C PRO A 342 4.47 -18.03 3.70
N LYS A 343 4.56 -17.20 2.65
CA LYS A 343 5.75 -16.35 2.44
C LYS A 343 5.92 -15.40 3.62
N LYS A 344 7.16 -14.97 3.86
CA LYS A 344 7.40 -13.75 4.63
C LYS A 344 6.66 -12.59 3.95
N ILE A 345 5.86 -11.85 4.70
CA ILE A 345 5.01 -10.79 4.16
C ILE A 345 5.83 -9.64 3.57
N SER A 346 7.03 -9.40 4.10
CA SER A 346 7.99 -8.44 3.54
C SER A 346 8.44 -8.80 2.13
N LEU A 347 8.63 -10.10 1.84
CA LEU A 347 8.96 -10.58 0.50
C LEU A 347 7.79 -10.34 -0.45
N LEU A 348 6.56 -10.70 -0.04
CA LEU A 348 5.38 -10.45 -0.88
C LEU A 348 5.18 -8.95 -1.14
N ALA A 349 5.37 -8.11 -0.12
CA ALA A 349 5.28 -6.66 -0.27
C ALA A 349 6.31 -6.12 -1.28
N GLU A 350 7.55 -6.62 -1.26
CA GLU A 350 8.57 -6.29 -2.26
C GLU A 350 8.17 -6.76 -3.66
N GLU A 351 7.67 -8.00 -3.79
CA GLU A 351 7.26 -8.60 -5.07
C GLU A 351 6.15 -7.79 -5.76
N ILE A 352 5.24 -7.18 -4.99
CA ILE A 352 4.14 -6.34 -5.50
C ILE A 352 4.50 -4.85 -5.60
N GLY A 353 5.76 -4.47 -5.33
CA GLY A 353 6.27 -3.11 -5.54
C GLY A 353 5.99 -2.10 -4.41
N LEU A 354 5.74 -2.56 -3.19
CA LEU A 354 5.70 -1.71 -2.00
C LEU A 354 7.12 -1.37 -1.53
N ALA A 355 7.31 -0.13 -1.08
CA ALA A 355 8.57 0.31 -0.50
C ALA A 355 8.68 -0.14 0.97
N PRO A 356 9.90 -0.36 1.51
CA PRO A 356 10.07 -0.83 2.89
C PRO A 356 9.41 0.06 3.96
N ASN A 357 9.41 1.39 3.77
CA ASN A 357 8.76 2.35 4.68
C ASN A 357 7.23 2.36 4.57
N GLU A 358 6.66 1.68 3.57
CA GLU A 358 5.21 1.57 3.38
C GLU A 358 4.65 0.31 4.07
N VAL A 359 5.49 -0.52 4.69
CA VAL A 359 5.13 -1.84 5.20
C VAL A 359 5.44 -1.95 6.68
N ASN A 360 4.38 -1.95 7.49
CA ASN A 360 4.45 -2.11 8.94
C ASN A 360 4.09 -3.56 9.32
N GLN A 361 5.09 -4.42 9.57
CA GLN A 361 4.90 -5.86 9.81
C GLN A 361 4.24 -6.16 11.17
N TYR A 362 3.29 -7.11 11.18
CA TYR A 362 2.64 -7.67 12.36
C TYR A 362 2.95 -9.17 12.43
N GLY A 363 4.14 -9.51 12.93
CA GLY A 363 4.72 -10.83 12.73
C GLY A 363 5.23 -11.00 11.28
N SER A 364 5.43 -12.24 10.85
CA SER A 364 6.04 -12.54 9.55
C SER A 364 5.04 -12.74 8.41
N THR A 365 3.73 -12.79 8.70
CA THR A 365 2.68 -13.25 7.78
C THR A 365 1.69 -12.17 7.34
N LYS A 366 1.69 -11.01 8.02
CA LYS A 366 0.76 -9.90 7.77
C LYS A 366 1.42 -8.54 8.04
N ALA A 367 0.98 -7.50 7.34
CA ALA A 367 1.52 -6.15 7.51
C ALA A 367 0.47 -5.07 7.23
N LYS A 368 0.51 -3.94 7.94
CA LYS A 368 -0.22 -2.73 7.60
C LYS A 368 0.47 -2.00 6.45
N ILE A 369 -0.31 -1.51 5.48
CA ILE A 369 0.20 -0.79 4.30
C ILE A 369 -0.08 0.70 4.42
N SER A 370 0.99 1.49 4.41
CA SER A 370 0.92 2.93 4.59
C SER A 370 0.18 3.63 3.45
N LEU A 371 -0.61 4.65 3.82
CA LEU A 371 -1.29 5.50 2.84
C LEU A 371 -0.32 6.32 1.96
N SER A 372 0.95 6.44 2.35
CA SER A 372 2.01 7.05 1.53
C SER A 372 2.22 6.34 0.18
N ALA A 373 1.85 5.06 0.09
CA ALA A 373 1.82 4.33 -1.19
C ALA A 373 0.88 5.00 -2.21
N LEU A 374 -0.28 5.52 -1.78
CA LEU A 374 -1.19 6.24 -2.67
C LEU A 374 -0.58 7.56 -3.16
N ASP A 375 0.10 8.29 -2.30
CA ASP A 375 0.76 9.56 -2.68
C ASP A 375 1.87 9.32 -3.71
N ARG A 376 2.64 8.25 -3.54
CA ARG A 376 3.69 7.83 -4.48
C ARG A 376 3.10 7.40 -5.83
N LEU A 377 2.00 6.68 -5.82
CA LEU A 377 1.40 6.07 -7.03
C LEU A 377 0.31 6.94 -7.68
N LYS A 378 0.02 8.14 -7.15
CA LYS A 378 -1.12 8.99 -7.56
C LYS A 378 -1.23 9.22 -9.08
N ASN A 379 -0.10 9.35 -9.77
CA ASN A 379 -0.02 9.65 -11.21
C ASN A 379 -0.07 8.41 -12.12
N LEU A 380 -0.06 7.21 -11.56
CA LEU A 380 -0.19 5.98 -12.33
C LEU A 380 -1.64 5.74 -12.71
N GLN A 381 -1.87 5.05 -13.83
CA GLN A 381 -3.21 4.63 -14.21
C GLN A 381 -3.68 3.49 -13.30
N ASN A 382 -4.97 3.50 -12.97
CA ASN A 382 -5.59 2.41 -12.22
C ASN A 382 -5.72 1.17 -13.11
N GLY A 383 -5.64 -0.01 -12.50
CA GLY A 383 -6.05 -1.26 -13.13
C GLY A 383 -7.56 -1.43 -13.23
N LYS A 384 -7.95 -2.63 -13.62
CA LYS A 384 -9.35 -3.05 -13.76
C LYS A 384 -9.97 -3.34 -12.41
N TYR A 385 -11.23 -2.97 -12.24
CA TYR A 385 -11.96 -3.12 -10.98
C TYR A 385 -13.12 -4.11 -11.13
N VAL A 386 -13.02 -5.26 -10.46
CA VAL A 386 -13.99 -6.35 -10.58
C VAL A 386 -14.64 -6.60 -9.24
N VAL A 387 -15.97 -6.64 -9.21
CA VAL A 387 -16.73 -6.96 -7.99
C VAL A 387 -17.31 -8.36 -8.08
N VAL A 388 -17.09 -9.17 -7.04
CA VAL A 388 -17.65 -10.51 -6.86
C VAL A 388 -18.85 -10.42 -5.94
N VAL A 389 -19.99 -10.94 -6.38
CA VAL A 389 -21.26 -10.96 -5.65
C VAL A 389 -21.94 -12.32 -5.80
N GLY A 390 -22.88 -12.64 -4.92
CA GLY A 390 -23.67 -13.87 -5.02
C GLY A 390 -25.07 -13.63 -5.56
N ILE A 391 -25.78 -14.72 -5.78
CA ILE A 391 -27.24 -14.73 -5.74
C ILE A 391 -27.75 -14.52 -4.29
N THR A 392 -29.07 -14.49 -4.08
CA THR A 392 -29.66 -14.45 -2.75
C THR A 392 -29.08 -15.57 -1.87
N PRO A 393 -28.44 -15.26 -0.73
CA PRO A 393 -27.85 -16.27 0.13
C PRO A 393 -28.81 -17.35 0.62
N THR A 394 -28.30 -18.58 0.64
CA THR A 394 -28.94 -19.77 1.22
C THR A 394 -28.07 -20.39 2.31
N PRO A 395 -28.61 -21.17 3.25
CA PRO A 395 -27.81 -21.92 4.23
C PRO A 395 -26.84 -22.93 3.61
N LEU A 396 -27.00 -23.26 2.32
CA LEU A 396 -26.13 -24.18 1.58
C LEU A 396 -24.84 -23.51 1.09
N GLY A 397 -24.82 -22.16 1.06
CA GLY A 397 -23.68 -21.36 0.66
C GLY A 397 -23.43 -21.32 -0.85
N GLU A 398 -23.00 -20.16 -1.33
CA GLU A 398 -22.67 -19.97 -2.74
C GLU A 398 -21.15 -20.04 -3.00
N GLY A 399 -20.32 -19.82 -1.96
CA GLY A 399 -18.86 -19.81 -2.09
C GLY A 399 -18.30 -18.52 -2.71
N LYS A 400 -18.92 -17.36 -2.44
CA LYS A 400 -18.51 -16.07 -3.00
C LYS A 400 -17.04 -15.72 -2.74
N SER A 401 -16.62 -15.71 -1.47
CA SER A 401 -15.23 -15.38 -1.11
C SER A 401 -14.25 -16.43 -1.61
N THR A 402 -14.67 -17.69 -1.71
CA THR A 402 -13.90 -18.76 -2.35
C THR A 402 -13.63 -18.44 -3.82
N THR A 403 -14.64 -17.93 -4.54
CA THR A 403 -14.47 -17.46 -5.93
C THR A 403 -13.61 -16.22 -6.04
N THR A 404 -13.72 -15.25 -5.13
CA THR A 404 -12.82 -14.08 -5.07
C THR A 404 -11.36 -14.51 -5.01
N ILE A 405 -11.04 -15.44 -4.09
CA ILE A 405 -9.69 -15.93 -3.88
C ILE A 405 -9.22 -16.82 -5.04
N GLY A 406 -10.06 -17.74 -5.51
CA GLY A 406 -9.75 -18.59 -6.66
C GLY A 406 -9.46 -17.79 -7.94
N LEU A 407 -10.23 -16.71 -8.17
CA LEU A 407 -10.02 -15.81 -9.30
C LEU A 407 -8.69 -15.03 -9.20
N VAL A 408 -8.34 -14.51 -8.03
CA VAL A 408 -7.05 -13.81 -7.82
C VAL A 408 -5.87 -14.75 -7.98
N GLN A 409 -6.00 -15.99 -7.51
CA GLN A 409 -5.03 -17.05 -7.73
C GLN A 409 -4.88 -17.37 -9.22
N ALA A 410 -5.98 -17.58 -9.94
CA ALA A 410 -6.00 -17.80 -11.38
C ALA A 410 -5.32 -16.66 -12.15
N LEU A 411 -5.65 -15.41 -11.85
CA LEU A 411 -5.08 -14.24 -12.54
C LEU A 411 -3.57 -14.13 -12.34
N ASN A 412 -3.08 -14.21 -11.10
CA ASN A 412 -1.65 -14.06 -10.81
C ASN A 412 -0.83 -15.26 -11.29
N VAL A 413 -1.18 -16.45 -10.81
CA VAL A 413 -0.33 -17.65 -10.93
C VAL A 413 -0.48 -18.29 -12.29
N HIS A 414 -1.71 -18.36 -12.80
CA HIS A 414 -2.05 -19.15 -13.98
C HIS A 414 -2.20 -18.31 -15.25
N LYS A 415 -2.47 -17.00 -15.12
CA LYS A 415 -2.57 -16.06 -16.25
C LYS A 415 -1.49 -14.99 -16.29
N GLN A 416 -0.62 -14.93 -15.29
CA GLN A 416 0.44 -13.93 -15.18
C GLN A 416 -0.13 -12.52 -15.40
N ARG A 417 -1.15 -12.16 -14.61
CA ARG A 417 -1.75 -10.83 -14.52
C ARG A 417 -1.71 -10.39 -13.08
N ASN A 418 -1.19 -9.20 -12.83
CA ASN A 418 -1.18 -8.62 -11.50
C ASN A 418 -2.60 -8.58 -10.97
N ALA A 419 -2.85 -9.21 -9.82
CA ALA A 419 -4.15 -9.08 -9.18
C ALA A 419 -4.04 -9.03 -7.66
N ILE A 420 -4.89 -8.23 -7.03
CA ILE A 420 -5.03 -8.17 -5.56
C ILE A 420 -6.49 -8.44 -5.22
N ALA A 421 -6.72 -9.31 -4.23
CA ALA A 421 -8.03 -9.46 -3.62
C ALA A 421 -8.21 -8.40 -2.52
N CYS A 422 -9.37 -7.74 -2.47
CA CYS A 422 -9.73 -6.83 -1.39
C CYS A 422 -10.92 -7.39 -0.62
N LEU A 423 -10.68 -7.80 0.63
CA LEU A 423 -11.66 -8.47 1.49
C LEU A 423 -12.00 -7.66 2.73
N ARG A 424 -13.16 -7.99 3.31
CA ARG A 424 -13.58 -7.47 4.61
C ARG A 424 -12.91 -8.25 5.73
N GLN A 425 -12.59 -7.56 6.81
CA GLN A 425 -12.25 -8.20 8.07
C GLN A 425 -13.53 -8.78 8.70
N PRO A 426 -13.55 -10.06 9.11
CA PRO A 426 -14.67 -10.65 9.82
C PRO A 426 -14.74 -10.11 11.26
N SER A 427 -15.94 -10.05 11.82
CA SER A 427 -16.15 -9.84 13.25
C SER A 427 -15.73 -11.09 14.02
N GLN A 428 -15.18 -10.91 15.21
CA GLN A 428 -14.81 -11.99 16.11
C GLN A 428 -16.05 -12.63 16.78
N GLY A 429 -17.15 -11.89 16.93
CA GLY A 429 -18.37 -12.36 17.60
C GLY A 429 -18.92 -13.67 17.02
N PRO A 430 -19.16 -13.77 15.69
CA PRO A 430 -19.62 -15.00 15.04
C PRO A 430 -18.68 -16.20 15.19
N THR A 431 -17.37 -16.00 15.29
CA THR A 431 -16.35 -17.05 15.41
C THR A 431 -16.61 -17.94 16.63
N PHE A 432 -17.00 -17.34 17.76
CA PHE A 432 -17.36 -18.08 18.98
C PHE A 432 -18.85 -18.49 19.02
N GLY A 433 -19.65 -18.08 18.05
CA GLY A 433 -21.06 -18.40 17.96
C GLY A 433 -21.32 -19.72 17.24
N ILE A 434 -21.25 -19.70 15.92
CA ILE A 434 -21.64 -20.85 15.08
C ILE A 434 -20.40 -21.62 14.60
N LYS A 435 -19.35 -20.89 14.19
CA LYS A 435 -17.96 -21.29 13.89
C LYS A 435 -17.30 -20.14 13.11
N GLY A 436 -15.97 -20.04 13.16
CA GLY A 436 -15.22 -19.14 12.28
C GLY A 436 -15.39 -19.55 10.81
N GLY A 437 -15.46 -18.60 9.88
CA GLY A 437 -15.51 -18.88 8.45
C GLY A 437 -14.13 -18.78 7.81
N ALA A 438 -13.79 -19.66 6.88
CA ALA A 438 -12.63 -19.42 6.02
C ALA A 438 -12.81 -18.11 5.23
N ALA A 439 -11.71 -17.36 5.07
CA ALA A 439 -11.63 -16.29 4.07
C ALA A 439 -11.50 -16.93 2.68
N GLY A 440 -12.56 -17.57 2.22
CA GLY A 440 -12.53 -18.49 1.09
C GLY A 440 -13.00 -19.90 1.48
N GLY A 441 -12.44 -20.93 0.88
CA GLY A 441 -12.66 -22.33 1.25
C GLY A 441 -11.86 -23.30 0.38
N GLY A 442 -11.58 -24.50 0.88
CA GLY A 442 -10.81 -25.53 0.19
C GLY A 442 -9.40 -25.02 -0.19
N TYR A 443 -9.00 -25.18 -1.44
CA TYR A 443 -7.71 -24.69 -1.95
C TYR A 443 -7.71 -23.22 -2.40
N SER A 444 -8.79 -22.49 -2.12
CA SER A 444 -8.93 -21.06 -2.40
C SER A 444 -9.21 -20.28 -1.12
N GLN A 445 -8.18 -20.05 -0.31
CA GLN A 445 -8.27 -19.39 1.00
C GLN A 445 -7.15 -18.35 1.23
N VAL A 446 -7.41 -17.39 2.12
CA VAL A 446 -6.37 -16.54 2.75
C VAL A 446 -5.73 -17.28 3.92
N ILE A 447 -4.41 -17.17 4.05
CA ILE A 447 -3.63 -17.76 5.15
C ILE A 447 -2.74 -16.71 5.84
N PRO A 448 -2.46 -16.85 7.15
CA PRO A 448 -3.02 -17.83 8.09
C PRO A 448 -4.50 -17.54 8.45
N MET A 449 -5.32 -18.59 8.52
CA MET A 449 -6.78 -18.49 8.63
C MET A 449 -7.27 -18.19 10.07
N ASP A 450 -6.54 -18.67 11.06
CA ASP A 450 -6.74 -18.40 12.48
C ASP A 450 -6.51 -16.92 12.81
N GLU A 451 -5.40 -16.35 12.33
CA GLU A 451 -5.11 -14.93 12.51
C GLU A 451 -6.15 -14.02 11.83
N PHE A 452 -6.67 -14.45 10.67
CA PHE A 452 -7.69 -13.73 9.92
C PHE A 452 -9.02 -13.58 10.70
N ASN A 453 -9.41 -14.61 11.46
CA ASN A 453 -10.73 -14.71 12.11
C ASN A 453 -10.77 -14.18 13.55
N LEU A 454 -9.62 -13.85 14.13
CA LEU A 454 -9.50 -13.36 15.51
C LEU A 454 -9.20 -11.86 15.52
N HIS A 455 -8.02 -11.49 16.01
CA HIS A 455 -7.69 -10.08 16.26
C HIS A 455 -7.09 -9.37 15.04
N LEU A 456 -6.55 -10.12 14.07
CA LEU A 456 -5.83 -9.62 12.90
C LEU A 456 -4.76 -8.58 13.29
N THR A 457 -5.03 -7.29 13.04
CA THR A 457 -4.15 -6.14 13.36
C THR A 457 -4.74 -5.19 14.42
N GLY A 458 -5.85 -5.56 15.04
CA GLY A 458 -6.48 -4.79 16.12
C GLY A 458 -7.46 -3.69 15.68
N ASP A 459 -7.83 -3.64 14.40
CA ASP A 459 -8.67 -2.57 13.83
C ASP A 459 -10.04 -2.46 14.50
N ILE A 460 -10.72 -3.61 14.69
CA ILE A 460 -12.03 -3.66 15.35
C ILE A 460 -11.92 -3.24 16.82
N HIS A 461 -10.80 -3.54 17.49
CA HIS A 461 -10.55 -3.09 18.86
C HIS A 461 -10.41 -1.58 18.94
N ALA A 462 -9.64 -0.97 18.03
CA ALA A 462 -9.51 0.48 17.93
C ALA A 462 -10.85 1.17 17.64
N ILE A 463 -11.66 0.60 16.74
CA ILE A 463 -13.04 1.08 16.48
C ILE A 463 -13.91 0.98 17.73
N SER A 464 -13.83 -0.13 18.46
CA SER A 464 -14.59 -0.34 19.68
C SER A 464 -14.24 0.71 20.75
N ALA A 465 -12.94 0.92 20.96
CA ALA A 465 -12.43 1.93 21.89
C ALA A 465 -12.85 3.35 21.47
N ALA A 466 -12.71 3.70 20.20
CA ALA A 466 -13.08 5.02 19.68
C ALA A 466 -14.59 5.29 19.80
N HIS A 467 -15.43 4.32 19.45
CA HIS A 467 -16.88 4.42 19.56
C HIS A 467 -17.33 4.58 21.02
N ASN A 468 -16.78 3.76 21.92
CA ASN A 468 -17.12 3.80 23.34
C ASN A 468 -16.57 5.05 24.03
N LEU A 469 -15.44 5.60 23.60
CA LEU A 469 -14.94 6.88 24.08
C LEU A 469 -15.88 8.04 23.70
N LEU A 470 -16.41 8.03 22.48
CA LEU A 470 -17.42 9.02 22.06
C LEU A 470 -18.71 8.89 22.91
N ALA A 471 -19.17 7.67 23.18
CA ALA A 471 -20.31 7.43 24.07
C ALA A 471 -20.03 7.91 25.51
N ALA A 472 -18.82 7.68 26.03
CA ALA A 472 -18.41 8.16 27.35
C ALA A 472 -18.36 9.69 27.41
N GLN A 473 -17.82 10.35 26.38
CA GLN A 473 -17.77 11.81 26.28
C GLN A 473 -19.17 12.42 26.19
N LEU A 474 -20.10 11.79 25.46
CA LEU A 474 -21.50 12.21 25.40
C LEU A 474 -22.11 12.24 26.81
N ASP A 475 -22.01 11.13 27.54
CA ASP A 475 -22.59 11.01 28.88
C ASP A 475 -21.93 12.00 29.87
N ALA A 476 -20.60 12.13 29.83
CA ALA A 476 -19.86 13.08 30.66
C ALA A 476 -20.23 14.53 30.37
N ARG A 477 -20.40 14.88 29.08
CA ARG A 477 -20.79 16.23 28.68
C ARG A 477 -22.18 16.58 29.19
N MET A 478 -23.16 15.67 29.04
CA MET A 478 -24.51 15.87 29.57
C MET A 478 -24.52 16.00 31.10
N PHE A 479 -23.74 15.20 31.81
CA PHE A 479 -23.62 15.29 33.26
C PHE A 479 -23.06 16.65 33.71
N HIS A 480 -21.96 17.10 33.10
CA HIS A 480 -21.32 18.37 33.47
C HIS A 480 -22.17 19.58 33.11
N GLU A 481 -22.91 19.55 32.00
CA GLU A 481 -23.90 20.58 31.71
C GLU A 481 -24.99 20.61 32.78
N LYS A 482 -25.61 19.47 33.12
CA LYS A 482 -26.68 19.44 34.13
C LYS A 482 -26.25 19.86 35.54
N THR A 483 -24.97 19.75 35.88
CA THR A 483 -24.48 19.92 37.26
C THR A 483 -23.68 21.19 37.51
N GLN A 484 -23.39 21.99 36.49
CA GLN A 484 -22.55 23.18 36.61
C GLN A 484 -23.27 24.44 36.09
N GLN A 485 -22.88 25.59 36.66
CA GLN A 485 -23.28 26.91 36.17
C GLN A 485 -22.51 27.29 34.90
N ASP A 486 -23.08 28.14 34.05
CA ASP A 486 -22.54 28.48 32.71
C ASP A 486 -21.08 28.97 32.75
N THR A 487 -20.78 29.93 33.63
CA THR A 487 -19.43 30.48 33.77
C THR A 487 -18.43 29.40 34.21
N ALA A 488 -18.81 28.58 35.19
CA ALA A 488 -17.94 27.53 35.71
C ALA A 488 -17.69 26.42 34.68
N LEU A 489 -18.69 26.10 33.86
CA LEU A 489 -18.55 25.15 32.75
C LEU A 489 -17.64 25.71 31.66
N TYR A 490 -17.86 26.95 31.24
CA TYR A 490 -17.00 27.63 30.26
C TYR A 490 -15.54 27.66 30.73
N ASP A 491 -15.31 28.00 32.00
CA ASP A 491 -13.99 28.07 32.59
C ASP A 491 -13.24 26.74 32.61
N ARG A 492 -13.96 25.63 32.78
CA ARG A 492 -13.36 24.29 32.71
C ARG A 492 -13.14 23.82 31.27
N LEU A 493 -13.99 24.23 30.33
CA LEU A 493 -13.81 23.93 28.90
C LEU A 493 -12.67 24.74 28.28
N VAL A 494 -12.40 25.94 28.78
CA VAL A 494 -11.37 26.86 28.28
C VAL A 494 -10.50 27.35 29.44
N PRO A 495 -9.69 26.46 30.04
CA PRO A 495 -8.95 26.77 31.25
C PRO A 495 -7.81 27.78 31.00
N ILE A 496 -7.44 28.52 32.05
CA ILE A 496 -6.23 29.34 32.07
C ILE A 496 -5.02 28.41 32.25
N ILE A 497 -4.14 28.37 31.25
CA ILE A 497 -2.89 27.60 31.32
C ILE A 497 -1.73 28.60 31.22
N LYS A 498 -0.87 28.61 32.23
CA LYS A 498 0.27 29.56 32.34
C LYS A 498 -0.16 31.02 32.12
N GLY A 499 -1.28 31.41 32.72
CA GLY A 499 -1.80 32.78 32.68
C GLY A 499 -2.54 33.17 31.40
N THR A 500 -2.77 32.24 30.45
CA THR A 500 -3.48 32.54 29.20
C THR A 500 -4.62 31.56 28.92
N ARG A 501 -5.75 32.05 28.43
CA ARG A 501 -6.80 31.22 27.80
C ARG A 501 -6.60 31.17 26.30
N LYS A 502 -6.78 30.00 25.71
CA LYS A 502 -6.74 29.83 24.25
C LYS A 502 -7.76 28.79 23.84
N PHE A 503 -8.51 29.07 22.77
CA PHE A 503 -9.30 28.04 22.12
C PHE A 503 -8.39 27.06 21.40
N SER A 504 -8.69 25.76 21.56
CA SER A 504 -8.13 24.72 20.72
C SER A 504 -8.71 24.80 19.29
N LYS A 505 -8.03 24.17 18.32
CA LYS A 505 -8.50 24.14 16.92
C LYS A 505 -9.93 23.59 16.76
N ILE A 506 -10.36 22.68 17.62
CA ILE A 506 -11.72 22.11 17.58
C ILE A 506 -12.77 23.08 18.15
N GLN A 507 -12.41 23.83 19.19
CA GLN A 507 -13.26 24.86 19.77
C GLN A 507 -13.44 26.04 18.80
N LEU A 508 -12.41 26.41 18.04
CA LEU A 508 -12.52 27.41 16.98
C LEU A 508 -13.54 27.00 15.90
N ARG A 509 -13.54 25.72 15.47
CA ARG A 509 -14.56 25.22 14.53
C ARG A 509 -15.98 25.24 15.11
N ARG A 510 -16.13 25.04 16.42
CA ARG A 510 -17.42 25.21 17.09
C ARG A 510 -17.90 26.66 17.05
N LEU A 511 -17.02 27.62 17.34
CA LEU A 511 -17.36 29.04 17.25
C LEU A 511 -17.82 29.43 15.83
N GLU A 512 -17.11 28.95 14.81
CA GLU A 512 -17.50 29.11 13.40
C GLU A 512 -18.92 28.59 13.13
N ARG A 513 -19.25 27.36 13.58
CA ARG A 513 -20.62 26.80 13.45
C ARG A 513 -21.68 27.61 14.20
N LEU A 514 -21.32 28.24 15.31
CA LEU A 514 -22.21 29.10 16.09
C LEU A 514 -22.33 30.53 15.51
N GLY A 515 -21.57 30.86 14.47
CA GLY A 515 -21.50 32.21 13.90
C GLY A 515 -20.79 33.22 14.80
N ILE A 516 -19.87 32.76 15.66
CA ILE A 516 -19.10 33.61 16.58
C ILE A 516 -17.69 33.82 16.00
N ASN A 517 -17.39 35.05 15.57
CA ASN A 517 -16.13 35.38 14.89
C ASN A 517 -14.97 35.73 15.86
N LYS A 518 -15.24 35.78 17.16
CA LYS A 518 -14.24 36.13 18.19
C LYS A 518 -13.33 34.94 18.48
N THR A 519 -12.02 35.14 18.44
CA THR A 519 -11.01 34.10 18.71
C THR A 519 -10.30 34.25 20.05
N ASP A 520 -10.52 35.36 20.75
CA ASP A 520 -10.04 35.58 22.11
C ASP A 520 -11.09 35.09 23.12
N PRO A 521 -10.80 34.06 23.94
CA PRO A 521 -11.73 33.52 24.93
C PRO A 521 -12.28 34.55 25.92
N ASP A 522 -11.52 35.58 26.26
CA ASP A 522 -11.92 36.56 27.26
C ASP A 522 -12.82 37.65 26.66
N SER A 523 -12.90 37.73 25.33
CA SER A 523 -13.74 38.69 24.59
C SER A 523 -15.18 38.23 24.36
N LEU A 524 -15.51 36.97 24.68
CA LEU A 524 -16.87 36.45 24.55
C LEU A 524 -17.81 37.08 25.60
N THR A 525 -19.00 37.48 25.17
CA THR A 525 -20.08 37.88 26.08
C THR A 525 -20.59 36.67 26.87
N ASP A 526 -21.32 36.89 27.97
CA ASP A 526 -21.88 35.77 28.75
C ASP A 526 -22.83 34.90 27.92
N GLU A 527 -23.60 35.50 27.01
CA GLU A 527 -24.46 34.77 26.09
C GLU A 527 -23.65 33.93 25.08
N GLU A 528 -22.57 34.50 24.52
CA GLU A 528 -21.68 33.74 23.63
C GLU A 528 -20.98 32.59 24.37
N LYS A 529 -20.53 32.82 25.61
CA LYS A 529 -19.95 31.78 26.48
C LYS A 529 -20.95 30.66 26.76
N LYS A 530 -22.20 31.01 27.06
CA LYS A 530 -23.28 30.05 27.28
C LYS A 530 -23.54 29.21 26.03
N ARG A 531 -23.77 29.83 24.87
CA ARG A 531 -23.98 29.14 23.58
C ARG A 531 -22.80 28.25 23.19
N PHE A 532 -21.57 28.68 23.50
CA PHE A 532 -20.39 27.86 23.29
C PHE A 532 -20.34 26.66 24.24
N ALA A 533 -20.57 26.87 25.54
CA ALA A 533 -20.39 25.87 26.58
C ALA A 533 -21.54 24.84 26.64
N ARG A 534 -22.77 25.23 26.35
CA ARG A 534 -23.96 24.37 26.37
C ARG A 534 -24.17 23.72 25.01
N LEU A 535 -24.34 22.40 24.99
CA LEU A 535 -24.83 21.67 23.82
C LEU A 535 -26.34 21.45 23.89
N ASP A 536 -26.91 21.50 25.11
CA ASP A 536 -28.35 21.34 25.36
C ASP A 536 -28.93 20.10 24.68
N ILE A 537 -28.20 18.98 24.79
CA ILE A 537 -28.57 17.69 24.18
C ILE A 537 -29.92 17.19 24.71
N ASP A 538 -30.84 16.89 23.80
CA ASP A 538 -32.06 16.17 24.13
C ASP A 538 -31.78 14.66 24.23
N ALA A 539 -31.83 14.15 25.46
CA ALA A 539 -31.55 12.76 25.78
C ALA A 539 -32.43 11.75 25.02
N SER A 540 -33.65 12.13 24.64
CA SER A 540 -34.58 11.26 23.91
C SER A 540 -34.18 11.07 22.44
N THR A 541 -33.29 11.91 21.92
CA THR A 541 -32.85 11.89 20.51
C THR A 541 -31.48 11.24 20.31
N ILE A 542 -30.87 10.71 21.38
CA ILE A 542 -29.56 10.04 21.31
C ILE A 542 -29.68 8.78 20.47
N ILE A 543 -28.93 8.74 19.36
CA ILE A 543 -28.87 7.59 18.46
C ILE A 543 -27.56 6.80 18.58
N TRP A 544 -26.67 7.22 19.48
CA TRP A 544 -25.33 6.64 19.66
C TRP A 544 -25.30 5.60 20.80
N PRO A 545 -25.28 4.28 20.49
CA PRO A 545 -25.17 3.22 21.49
C PRO A 545 -23.71 3.08 21.98
N ARG A 546 -23.42 1.98 22.68
CA ARG A 546 -22.05 1.46 22.87
C ARG A 546 -21.80 0.26 21.95
N VAL A 547 -20.57 -0.22 21.87
CA VAL A 547 -20.20 -1.38 21.06
C VAL A 547 -19.34 -2.41 21.77
N LEU A 548 -19.50 -3.67 21.35
CA LEU A 548 -18.71 -4.82 21.78
C LEU A 548 -18.65 -5.85 20.65
N ASP A 549 -17.48 -6.39 20.30
CA ASP A 549 -17.35 -7.38 19.22
C ASP A 549 -17.58 -8.83 19.69
N ILE A 550 -18.66 -9.03 20.45
CA ILE A 550 -19.09 -10.31 21.01
C ILE A 550 -20.60 -10.44 20.80
N ASN A 551 -21.08 -11.65 20.53
CA ASN A 551 -22.50 -11.93 20.38
C ASN A 551 -23.21 -11.98 21.75
N ASP A 552 -23.61 -10.83 22.29
CA ASP A 552 -24.27 -10.71 23.59
C ASP A 552 -25.66 -10.08 23.51
N ARG A 553 -26.70 -10.92 23.51
CA ARG A 553 -28.09 -10.46 23.40
C ARG A 553 -28.58 -9.69 24.62
N PHE A 554 -28.01 -9.86 25.81
CA PHE A 554 -28.49 -9.20 27.03
C PHE A 554 -28.08 -7.72 27.08
N LEU A 555 -27.09 -7.32 26.26
CA LEU A 555 -26.68 -5.93 26.13
C LEU A 555 -27.48 -5.13 25.10
N ARG A 556 -28.46 -5.74 24.40
CA ARG A 556 -29.31 -5.05 23.41
C ARG A 556 -30.03 -3.83 23.99
N LYS A 557 -30.39 -3.89 25.27
CA LYS A 557 -31.12 -2.85 25.99
C LYS A 557 -30.73 -2.85 27.46
N ILE A 558 -30.21 -1.73 27.95
CA ILE A 558 -29.70 -1.55 29.32
C ILE A 558 -30.03 -0.15 29.85
N THR A 559 -29.93 0.03 31.16
CA THR A 559 -29.95 1.35 31.82
C THR A 559 -28.57 1.65 32.39
N ILE A 560 -28.03 2.84 32.12
CA ILE A 560 -26.72 3.29 32.63
C ILE A 560 -26.87 4.43 33.65
N GLY A 561 -25.76 4.79 34.33
CA GLY A 561 -25.73 5.92 35.27
C GLY A 561 -26.38 5.64 36.62
N GLN A 562 -26.47 4.36 37.03
CA GLN A 562 -27.18 3.97 38.25
C GLN A 562 -26.37 4.18 39.55
N SER A 563 -25.06 4.47 39.45
CA SER A 563 -24.24 4.77 40.62
C SER A 563 -24.73 6.05 41.31
N PRO A 564 -24.73 6.12 42.66
CA PRO A 564 -25.04 7.35 43.38
C PRO A 564 -24.20 8.57 42.97
N THR A 565 -22.97 8.34 42.48
CA THR A 565 -22.07 9.39 41.98
C THR A 565 -22.61 10.12 40.75
N GLU A 566 -23.49 9.48 39.99
CA GLU A 566 -24.13 10.06 38.80
C GLU A 566 -25.39 10.87 39.15
N LYS A 567 -25.64 11.10 40.45
CA LYS A 567 -26.66 12.01 40.98
C LYS A 567 -28.07 11.73 40.44
N GLY A 568 -28.39 10.45 40.22
CA GLY A 568 -29.69 10.01 39.70
C GLY A 568 -29.89 10.26 38.20
N PHE A 569 -28.88 10.73 37.47
CA PHE A 569 -28.95 10.89 36.02
C PHE A 569 -28.74 9.55 35.30
N THR A 570 -29.84 8.83 35.10
CA THR A 570 -29.87 7.58 34.33
C THR A 570 -30.37 7.82 32.90
N ARG A 571 -30.03 6.90 31.99
CA ARG A 571 -30.67 6.79 30.68
C ARG A 571 -30.70 5.37 30.17
N GLU A 572 -31.67 5.08 29.32
CA GLU A 572 -31.76 3.84 28.54
C GLU A 572 -30.84 3.90 27.32
N THR A 573 -30.19 2.78 26.99
CA THR A 573 -29.30 2.63 25.83
C THR A 573 -29.11 1.15 25.50
N GLY A 574 -28.18 0.81 24.62
CA GLY A 574 -27.77 -0.58 24.36
C GLY A 574 -26.36 -0.68 23.81
N TYR A 575 -25.95 -1.92 23.53
CA TYR A 575 -24.78 -2.25 22.74
C TYR A 575 -25.16 -2.80 21.37
N VAL A 576 -24.36 -2.48 20.37
CA VAL A 576 -24.37 -3.14 19.05
C VAL A 576 -23.01 -3.81 18.80
N ILE A 577 -22.96 -4.78 17.90
CA ILE A 577 -21.70 -5.42 17.56
C ILE A 577 -20.74 -4.39 16.93
N SER A 578 -19.43 -4.44 17.21
CA SER A 578 -18.50 -3.37 16.82
C SER A 578 -18.46 -3.07 15.33
N VAL A 579 -18.64 -4.09 14.48
CA VAL A 579 -18.73 -3.93 13.02
C VAL A 579 -20.01 -3.22 12.54
N ALA A 580 -21.02 -3.03 13.41
CA ALA A 580 -22.21 -2.21 13.17
C ALA A 580 -21.99 -0.71 13.48
N SER A 581 -20.81 -0.33 13.99
CA SER A 581 -20.45 1.07 14.28
C SER A 581 -20.45 1.93 13.01
N GLU A 582 -20.93 3.17 13.12
CA GLU A 582 -20.78 4.15 12.03
C GLU A 582 -19.30 4.42 11.73
N ILE A 583 -18.41 4.38 12.74
CA ILE A 583 -16.95 4.55 12.56
C ILE A 583 -16.40 3.46 11.63
N MET A 584 -16.85 2.20 11.78
CA MET A 584 -16.47 1.11 10.86
C MET A 584 -16.91 1.44 9.43
N THR A 585 -18.10 2.01 9.26
CA THR A 585 -18.59 2.36 7.93
C THR A 585 -17.84 3.56 7.33
N ILE A 586 -17.52 4.56 8.14
CA ILE A 586 -16.67 5.70 7.74
C ILE A 586 -15.29 5.22 7.30
N LEU A 587 -14.68 4.30 8.04
CA LEU A 587 -13.40 3.68 7.68
C LEU A 587 -13.48 3.03 6.29
N SER A 588 -14.56 2.30 6.01
CA SER A 588 -14.72 1.66 4.70
C SER A 588 -14.98 2.63 3.53
N LEU A 589 -15.43 3.87 3.78
CA LEU A 589 -15.77 4.84 2.72
C LEU A 589 -14.76 5.99 2.58
N ALA A 590 -13.82 6.13 3.50
CA ALA A 590 -12.85 7.22 3.47
C ALA A 590 -11.91 7.09 2.27
N LYS A 591 -11.62 8.23 1.63
CA LYS A 591 -10.69 8.30 0.49
C LYS A 591 -9.24 8.58 0.87
N ASN A 592 -9.03 9.22 2.01
CA ASN A 592 -7.74 9.60 2.57
C ASN A 592 -7.96 10.07 4.03
N LEU A 593 -6.86 10.41 4.72
CA LEU A 593 -6.91 10.82 6.12
C LEU A 593 -7.73 12.10 6.36
N LYS A 594 -7.74 13.03 5.40
CA LYS A 594 -8.56 14.25 5.50
C LYS A 594 -10.05 13.92 5.40
N ASP A 595 -10.45 13.13 4.40
CA ASP A 595 -11.84 12.70 4.23
C ASP A 595 -12.32 11.87 5.43
N PHE A 596 -11.47 10.98 5.96
CA PHE A 596 -11.75 10.22 7.18
C PHE A 596 -12.05 11.13 8.37
N LYS A 597 -11.19 12.13 8.60
CA LYS A 597 -11.38 13.13 9.67
C LYS A 597 -12.66 13.95 9.48
N ASP A 598 -12.90 14.42 8.26
CA ASP A 598 -14.08 15.22 7.93
C ASP A 598 -15.37 14.42 8.17
N ARG A 599 -15.39 13.13 7.81
CA ARG A 599 -16.52 12.23 8.08
C ARG A 599 -16.73 11.99 9.58
N LEU A 600 -15.67 11.74 10.34
CA LEU A 600 -15.76 11.60 11.80
C LEU A 600 -16.31 12.86 12.47
N SER A 601 -15.92 14.06 11.99
CA SER A 601 -16.47 15.32 12.54
C SER A 601 -17.96 15.52 12.28
N LYS A 602 -18.51 14.90 11.22
CA LYS A 602 -19.91 15.05 10.80
C LYS A 602 -20.85 14.02 11.42
N MET A 603 -20.34 13.04 12.17
CA MET A 603 -21.19 12.07 12.86
C MET A 603 -22.14 12.79 13.79
N VAL A 604 -23.44 12.62 13.55
CA VAL A 604 -24.50 13.16 14.40
C VAL A 604 -24.83 12.09 15.43
N ILE A 605 -24.79 12.47 16.70
CA ILE A 605 -24.98 11.53 17.82
C ILE A 605 -26.30 11.73 18.56
N ALA A 606 -26.86 12.94 18.48
CA ALA A 606 -28.10 13.38 19.10
C ALA A 606 -28.56 14.68 18.44
N LEU A 607 -29.71 15.19 18.86
CA LEU A 607 -30.15 16.56 18.59
C LEU A 607 -30.11 17.37 19.90
N ASP A 608 -30.01 18.69 19.77
CA ASP A 608 -30.26 19.59 20.88
C ASP A 608 -31.76 19.79 21.12
N THR A 609 -32.11 20.47 22.20
CA THR A 609 -33.51 20.81 22.56
C THR A 609 -34.20 21.73 21.56
N SER A 610 -33.47 22.35 20.64
CA SER A 610 -33.99 23.15 19.52
C SER A 610 -34.14 22.34 18.23
N GLY A 611 -33.77 21.06 18.25
CA GLY A 611 -33.84 20.15 17.10
C GLY A 611 -32.64 20.22 16.15
N ASN A 612 -31.57 20.93 16.48
CA ASN A 612 -30.36 20.99 15.67
C ASN A 612 -29.46 19.77 15.91
N PRO A 613 -28.68 19.31 14.90
CA PRO A 613 -27.74 18.21 15.07
C PRO A 613 -26.60 18.53 16.04
N VAL A 614 -26.34 17.62 16.98
CA VAL A 614 -25.14 17.63 17.82
C VAL A 614 -24.15 16.60 17.27
N THR A 615 -22.96 17.06 16.90
CA THR A 615 -21.95 16.23 16.23
C THR A 615 -20.85 15.74 17.17
N ALA A 616 -20.07 14.75 16.73
CA ALA A 616 -18.85 14.34 17.42
C ALA A 616 -17.82 15.50 17.53
N ASP A 617 -17.80 16.46 16.60
CA ASP A 617 -16.91 17.62 16.69
C ASP A 617 -17.37 18.61 17.77
N ASP A 618 -18.68 18.73 18.02
CA ASP A 618 -19.23 19.55 19.11
C ASP A 618 -18.88 19.00 20.50
N LEU A 619 -18.73 17.69 20.61
CA LEU A 619 -18.21 17.03 21.81
C LEU A 619 -16.68 17.15 21.98
N GLY A 620 -15.97 17.74 21.01
CA GLY A 620 -14.51 17.85 21.05
C GLY A 620 -13.79 16.55 20.66
N MET A 621 -14.47 15.58 20.03
CA MET A 621 -13.97 14.20 19.92
C MET A 621 -13.16 13.91 18.67
N THR A 622 -13.32 14.66 17.58
CA THR A 622 -12.68 14.33 16.29
C THR A 622 -11.17 14.11 16.39
N GLY A 623 -10.45 14.92 17.18
CA GLY A 623 -9.02 14.75 17.38
C GLY A 623 -8.65 13.44 18.09
N ALA A 624 -9.35 13.11 19.17
CA ALA A 624 -9.13 11.88 19.93
C ALA A 624 -9.47 10.62 19.11
N LEU A 625 -10.57 10.67 18.35
CA LEU A 625 -10.94 9.58 17.43
C LEU A 625 -9.85 9.35 16.37
N MET A 626 -9.31 10.41 15.78
CA MET A 626 -8.21 10.31 14.81
C MET A 626 -6.94 9.68 15.42
N VAL A 627 -6.65 9.96 16.70
CA VAL A 627 -5.49 9.36 17.38
C VAL A 627 -5.70 7.87 17.63
N LEU A 628 -6.87 7.47 18.13
CA LEU A 628 -7.19 6.05 18.36
C LEU A 628 -7.23 5.22 17.06
N LEU A 629 -7.60 5.86 15.95
CA LEU A 629 -7.78 5.22 14.65
C LEU A 629 -6.60 5.47 13.68
N LYS A 630 -5.47 6.00 14.18
CA LYS A 630 -4.33 6.41 13.37
C LYS A 630 -3.79 5.29 12.50
N ASP A 631 -3.62 4.10 13.06
CA ASP A 631 -3.09 2.94 12.34
C ASP A 631 -4.23 2.11 11.71
N THR A 632 -5.46 2.28 12.22
CA THR A 632 -6.67 1.60 11.72
C THR A 632 -7.00 1.98 10.29
N VAL A 633 -6.61 3.15 9.79
CA VAL A 633 -6.90 3.57 8.39
C VAL A 633 -6.04 2.85 7.34
N GLU A 634 -4.95 2.19 7.75
CA GLU A 634 -4.05 1.49 6.86
C GLU A 634 -4.56 0.06 6.59
N PRO A 635 -4.69 -0.40 5.32
CA PRO A 635 -5.12 -1.77 5.02
C PRO A 635 -4.12 -2.84 5.47
N THR A 636 -4.60 -4.05 5.77
CA THR A 636 -3.74 -5.18 6.16
C THR A 636 -3.45 -6.08 4.95
N LEU A 637 -2.18 -6.22 4.57
CA LEU A 637 -1.70 -7.18 3.57
C LEU A 637 -1.54 -8.57 4.19
N MET A 638 -2.10 -9.56 3.50
CA MET A 638 -1.97 -11.00 3.73
C MET A 638 -1.80 -11.71 2.37
N GLN A 639 -1.91 -13.04 2.34
CA GLN A 639 -1.72 -13.82 1.12
C GLN A 639 -2.65 -15.04 1.03
N THR A 640 -2.82 -15.55 -0.19
CA THR A 640 -3.53 -16.81 -0.45
C THR A 640 -2.64 -18.04 -0.29
N LEU A 641 -3.23 -19.24 -0.41
CA LEU A 641 -2.51 -20.51 -0.44
C LEU A 641 -1.44 -20.60 -1.56
N GLU A 642 -1.60 -19.91 -2.69
CA GLU A 642 -0.58 -19.84 -3.75
C GLU A 642 0.37 -18.63 -3.61
N GLY A 643 0.30 -17.89 -2.51
CA GLY A 643 1.17 -16.75 -2.23
C GLY A 643 0.84 -15.49 -3.03
N THR A 644 -0.43 -15.32 -3.42
CA THR A 644 -0.92 -14.10 -4.11
C THR A 644 -1.46 -13.08 -3.11
N PRO A 645 -1.37 -11.77 -3.39
CA PRO A 645 -1.64 -10.71 -2.41
C PRO A 645 -3.13 -10.50 -2.11
N VAL A 646 -3.43 -10.27 -0.83
CA VAL A 646 -4.79 -9.97 -0.33
C VAL A 646 -4.73 -8.77 0.61
N LEU A 647 -5.53 -7.74 0.36
CA LEU A 647 -5.76 -6.64 1.29
C LEU A 647 -7.05 -6.86 2.08
N VAL A 648 -6.93 -6.95 3.40
CA VAL A 648 -8.05 -7.11 4.33
C VAL A 648 -8.23 -5.80 5.07
N HIS A 649 -9.40 -5.17 4.93
CA HIS A 649 -9.62 -3.88 5.59
C HIS A 649 -11.08 -3.48 5.69
N ALA A 650 -11.45 -3.04 6.90
CA ALA A 650 -12.83 -2.73 7.31
C ALA A 650 -13.78 -3.93 7.13
N GLY A 651 -14.96 -3.86 7.74
CA GLY A 651 -15.93 -4.94 7.68
C GLY A 651 -17.32 -4.49 8.11
N PRO A 652 -17.90 -3.43 7.51
CA PRO A 652 -19.23 -2.99 7.88
C PRO A 652 -20.29 -4.06 7.57
N PHE A 653 -21.39 -4.03 8.31
CA PHE A 653 -22.57 -4.82 7.98
C PHE A 653 -23.07 -4.53 6.55
N ALA A 654 -23.62 -5.55 5.89
CA ALA A 654 -24.20 -5.40 4.56
C ALA A 654 -25.68 -4.99 4.60
N ASN A 655 -26.33 -5.05 5.77
CA ASN A 655 -27.74 -4.69 5.96
C ASN A 655 -27.86 -3.20 6.28
N ILE A 656 -27.38 -2.78 7.46
CA ILE A 656 -27.47 -1.41 7.95
C ILE A 656 -26.34 -0.50 7.41
N ALA A 657 -25.40 -1.07 6.67
CA ALA A 657 -24.36 -0.37 5.94
C ALA A 657 -24.16 -1.06 4.58
N HIS A 658 -23.09 -0.70 3.86
CA HIS A 658 -22.89 -1.09 2.46
C HIS A 658 -22.14 -2.43 2.27
N GLY A 659 -21.63 -3.04 3.33
CA GLY A 659 -21.12 -4.42 3.26
C GLY A 659 -19.89 -4.66 2.38
N CYS A 660 -19.01 -3.68 2.22
CA CYS A 660 -17.80 -3.80 1.40
C CYS A 660 -16.53 -3.53 2.21
N SER A 661 -15.38 -4.00 1.72
CA SER A 661 -14.06 -3.59 2.22
C SER A 661 -13.80 -2.10 1.96
N SER A 662 -12.72 -1.55 2.51
CA SER A 662 -12.44 -0.12 2.40
C SER A 662 -12.10 0.38 0.98
N VAL A 663 -12.50 1.63 0.69
CA VAL A 663 -12.06 2.39 -0.48
C VAL A 663 -10.54 2.58 -0.52
N LEU A 664 -9.87 2.72 0.64
CA LEU A 664 -8.42 2.85 0.73
C LEU A 664 -7.69 1.61 0.21
N ALA A 665 -8.11 0.42 0.64
CA ALA A 665 -7.56 -0.85 0.18
C ALA A 665 -7.72 -1.01 -1.34
N ASP A 666 -8.93 -0.76 -1.85
CA ASP A 666 -9.18 -0.86 -3.29
C ASP A 666 -8.36 0.16 -4.09
N SER A 667 -8.20 1.38 -3.58
CA SER A 667 -7.40 2.42 -4.25
C SER A 667 -5.92 2.06 -4.29
N ILE A 668 -5.38 1.49 -3.21
CA ILE A 668 -4.00 0.99 -3.17
C ILE A 668 -3.84 -0.17 -4.16
N ALA A 669 -4.76 -1.13 -4.14
CA ALA A 669 -4.75 -2.26 -5.05
C ALA A 669 -4.79 -1.82 -6.52
N LEU A 670 -5.72 -0.92 -6.87
CA LEU A 670 -5.88 -0.39 -8.23
C LEU A 670 -4.62 0.28 -8.76
N LYS A 671 -3.88 0.98 -7.88
CA LYS A 671 -2.61 1.60 -8.25
C LYS A 671 -1.47 0.59 -8.38
N LEU A 672 -1.37 -0.37 -7.46
CA LEU A 672 -0.30 -1.36 -7.46
C LEU A 672 -0.39 -2.32 -8.65
N VAL A 673 -1.59 -2.80 -8.98
CA VAL A 673 -1.76 -3.78 -10.06
C VAL A 673 -1.46 -3.19 -11.44
N GLY A 674 -1.61 -1.86 -11.60
CA GLY A 674 -1.38 -1.15 -12.86
C GLY A 674 -2.48 -1.37 -13.91
N PRO A 675 -2.43 -0.68 -15.07
CA PRO A 675 -3.52 -0.63 -16.05
C PRO A 675 -3.94 -1.99 -16.64
N ASP A 676 -2.99 -2.93 -16.73
CA ASP A 676 -3.23 -4.30 -17.24
C ASP A 676 -3.58 -5.32 -16.13
N GLY A 677 -3.59 -4.86 -14.87
CA GLY A 677 -3.88 -5.67 -13.69
C GLY A 677 -5.32 -5.54 -13.19
N PHE A 678 -5.65 -6.31 -12.14
CA PHE A 678 -7.01 -6.50 -11.66
C PHE A 678 -7.12 -6.36 -10.14
N THR A 679 -7.98 -5.46 -9.67
CA THR A 679 -8.43 -5.44 -8.28
C THR A 679 -9.74 -6.21 -8.18
N ILE A 680 -9.70 -7.34 -7.47
CA ILE A 680 -10.89 -8.17 -7.25
C ILE A 680 -11.42 -7.88 -5.84
N THR A 681 -12.59 -7.29 -5.76
CA THR A 681 -13.26 -6.98 -4.48
C THR A 681 -14.56 -7.75 -4.38
N GLU A 682 -15.21 -7.72 -3.22
CA GLU A 682 -16.52 -8.33 -3.02
C GLU A 682 -17.48 -7.43 -2.26
N ALA A 683 -18.77 -7.67 -2.44
CA ALA A 683 -19.83 -7.04 -1.66
C ALA A 683 -20.65 -8.09 -0.91
N GLY A 684 -21.01 -7.81 0.35
CA GLY A 684 -21.76 -8.72 1.22
C GLY A 684 -23.16 -9.07 0.67
N PHE A 685 -23.65 -10.28 0.97
CA PHE A 685 -24.90 -10.83 0.42
C PHE A 685 -24.94 -10.94 -1.12
N GLY A 686 -26.16 -10.89 -1.69
CA GLY A 686 -26.42 -10.99 -3.11
C GLY A 686 -26.43 -9.64 -3.83
N SER A 687 -26.74 -9.66 -5.13
CA SER A 687 -26.68 -8.45 -5.97
C SER A 687 -27.75 -7.39 -5.63
N ASP A 688 -28.83 -7.80 -5.00
CA ASP A 688 -29.92 -6.94 -4.51
C ASP A 688 -29.50 -6.05 -3.34
N ILE A 689 -28.56 -6.50 -2.50
CA ILE A 689 -28.06 -5.71 -1.36
C ILE A 689 -26.61 -5.27 -1.58
N GLY A 690 -25.70 -6.22 -1.73
CA GLY A 690 -24.27 -5.95 -1.78
C GLY A 690 -23.89 -5.15 -3.01
N MET A 691 -24.24 -5.65 -4.19
CA MET A 691 -23.88 -5.00 -5.47
C MET A 691 -24.56 -3.64 -5.61
N GLU A 692 -25.85 -3.54 -5.26
CA GLU A 692 -26.61 -2.29 -5.25
C GLU A 692 -25.89 -1.21 -4.43
N LYS A 693 -25.49 -1.54 -3.19
CA LYS A 693 -24.80 -0.60 -2.30
C LYS A 693 -23.35 -0.36 -2.70
N PHE A 694 -22.68 -1.37 -3.24
CA PHE A 694 -21.34 -1.21 -3.81
C PHE A 694 -21.36 -0.15 -4.91
N PHE A 695 -22.32 -0.19 -5.83
CA PHE A 695 -22.45 0.81 -6.89
C PHE A 695 -22.98 2.16 -6.38
N ASN A 696 -24.13 2.19 -5.70
CA ASN A 696 -24.79 3.45 -5.35
C ASN A 696 -24.17 4.18 -4.15
N ILE A 697 -23.36 3.50 -3.33
CA ILE A 697 -22.69 4.08 -2.15
C ILE A 697 -21.17 4.07 -2.33
N LYS A 698 -20.53 2.89 -2.48
CA LYS A 698 -19.06 2.79 -2.48
C LYS A 698 -18.44 3.39 -3.75
N CYS A 699 -18.86 2.99 -4.95
CA CYS A 699 -18.40 3.57 -6.22
C CYS A 699 -18.73 5.07 -6.31
N ARG A 700 -19.91 5.49 -5.84
CA ARG A 700 -20.27 6.91 -5.74
C ARG A 700 -19.31 7.69 -4.82
N ALA A 701 -18.96 7.13 -3.66
CA ALA A 701 -18.08 7.78 -2.70
C ALA A 701 -16.61 7.83 -3.17
N SER A 702 -16.13 6.75 -3.80
CA SER A 702 -14.75 6.62 -4.26
C SER A 702 -14.49 7.29 -5.62
N GLY A 703 -15.50 7.34 -6.49
CA GLY A 703 -15.36 7.72 -7.90
C GLY A 703 -14.87 6.57 -8.80
N HIS A 704 -14.70 5.35 -8.27
CA HIS A 704 -14.26 4.19 -9.04
C HIS A 704 -15.42 3.57 -9.81
N ALA A 705 -15.21 3.26 -11.09
CA ALA A 705 -16.15 2.53 -11.91
C ALA A 705 -15.73 1.05 -12.01
N PRO A 706 -16.64 0.09 -11.75
CA PRO A 706 -16.38 -1.33 -11.97
C PRO A 706 -16.31 -1.65 -13.47
N ASP A 707 -15.41 -2.54 -13.86
CA ASP A 707 -15.25 -3.02 -15.24
C ASP A 707 -15.97 -4.34 -15.50
N ALA A 708 -16.18 -5.16 -14.46
CA ALA A 708 -16.93 -6.41 -14.56
C ALA A 708 -17.56 -6.80 -13.22
N VAL A 709 -18.65 -7.58 -13.30
CA VAL A 709 -19.27 -8.27 -12.17
C VAL A 709 -19.04 -9.77 -12.32
N VAL A 710 -18.61 -10.44 -11.26
CA VAL A 710 -18.67 -11.89 -11.15
C VAL A 710 -19.84 -12.27 -10.25
N LEU A 711 -20.85 -12.95 -10.81
CA LEU A 711 -22.05 -13.38 -10.10
C LEU A 711 -21.95 -14.88 -9.76
N VAL A 712 -21.81 -15.18 -8.48
CA VAL A 712 -21.59 -16.53 -7.97
C VAL A 712 -22.90 -17.25 -7.67
N THR A 713 -23.00 -18.51 -8.08
CA THR A 713 -24.14 -19.39 -7.80
C THR A 713 -23.70 -20.85 -7.63
N THR A 714 -24.58 -21.68 -7.06
CA THR A 714 -24.44 -23.14 -6.98
C THR A 714 -25.75 -23.81 -7.38
N VAL A 715 -25.66 -25.05 -7.86
CA VAL A 715 -26.84 -25.88 -8.17
C VAL A 715 -27.74 -26.03 -6.94
N ARG A 716 -27.15 -26.30 -5.78
CA ARG A 716 -27.87 -26.50 -4.52
C ARG A 716 -28.63 -25.27 -4.05
N ALA A 717 -28.02 -24.08 -4.12
CA ALA A 717 -28.68 -22.84 -3.75
C ALA A 717 -29.88 -22.55 -4.66
N LEU A 718 -29.73 -22.78 -5.97
CA LEU A 718 -30.84 -22.62 -6.92
C LEU A 718 -31.95 -23.65 -6.69
N LYS A 719 -31.64 -24.92 -6.41
CA LYS A 719 -32.65 -25.91 -6.01
C LYS A 719 -33.43 -25.47 -4.76
N MET A 720 -32.78 -24.84 -3.79
CA MET A 720 -33.48 -24.27 -2.63
C MET A 720 -34.40 -23.12 -3.06
N HIS A 721 -33.96 -22.27 -3.98
CA HIS A 721 -34.80 -21.22 -4.54
C HIS A 721 -36.01 -21.73 -5.33
N GLY A 722 -35.94 -22.94 -5.87
CA GLY A 722 -37.06 -23.62 -6.52
C GLY A 722 -38.10 -24.24 -5.59
N GLY A 723 -37.95 -24.08 -4.26
CA GLY A 723 -38.86 -24.65 -3.26
C GLY A 723 -38.34 -25.94 -2.63
N GLY A 724 -37.01 -26.14 -2.60
CA GLY A 724 -36.40 -27.28 -1.93
C GLY A 724 -36.68 -27.33 -0.42
N PRO A 725 -36.54 -28.49 0.22
CA PRO A 725 -36.84 -28.66 1.65
C PRO A 725 -35.94 -27.79 2.54
N ILE A 726 -36.44 -27.37 3.70
CA ILE A 726 -35.68 -26.54 4.66
C ILE A 726 -34.39 -27.27 5.07
N VAL A 727 -33.28 -26.51 5.09
CA VAL A 727 -31.96 -26.98 5.53
C VAL A 727 -31.73 -26.53 6.96
N THR A 728 -31.53 -27.49 7.86
CA THR A 728 -31.22 -27.25 9.27
C THR A 728 -29.75 -27.60 9.53
N PRO A 729 -28.94 -26.68 10.07
CA PRO A 729 -27.55 -26.96 10.43
C PRO A 729 -27.42 -28.21 11.31
N GLY A 730 -26.45 -29.08 10.99
CA GLY A 730 -26.19 -30.32 11.71
C GLY A 730 -27.03 -31.53 11.27
N LEU A 731 -28.04 -31.35 10.42
CA LEU A 731 -28.80 -32.47 9.84
C LEU A 731 -28.28 -32.85 8.45
N PRO A 732 -28.36 -34.14 8.06
CA PRO A 732 -28.03 -34.56 6.70
C PRO A 732 -28.88 -33.84 5.64
N LEU A 733 -28.23 -33.48 4.53
CA LEU A 733 -28.92 -32.87 3.39
C LEU A 733 -29.92 -33.86 2.77
N LYS A 734 -31.09 -33.34 2.40
CA LYS A 734 -32.14 -34.13 1.74
C LYS A 734 -31.74 -34.51 0.30
N PRO A 735 -32.23 -35.63 -0.24
CA PRO A 735 -31.87 -36.11 -1.59
C PRO A 735 -32.07 -35.08 -2.71
N GLN A 736 -33.05 -34.18 -2.57
CA GLN A 736 -33.30 -33.10 -3.52
C GLN A 736 -32.10 -32.16 -3.74
N TYR A 737 -31.15 -32.13 -2.79
CA TYR A 737 -29.92 -31.34 -2.90
C TYR A 737 -28.70 -32.15 -3.32
N THR A 738 -28.72 -33.48 -3.18
CA THR A 738 -27.58 -34.36 -3.43
C THR A 738 -27.74 -35.24 -4.67
N GLN A 739 -28.95 -35.28 -5.24
CA GLN A 739 -29.27 -35.94 -6.50
C GLN A 739 -29.70 -34.90 -7.54
N GLU A 740 -29.65 -35.31 -8.81
CA GLU A 740 -30.14 -34.51 -9.92
C GLU A 740 -31.62 -34.17 -9.75
N ASN A 741 -31.97 -32.89 -9.93
CA ASN A 741 -33.37 -32.47 -10.00
C ASN A 741 -33.51 -31.22 -10.88
N LEU A 742 -33.61 -31.43 -12.18
CA LEU A 742 -33.73 -30.35 -13.17
C LEU A 742 -35.00 -29.51 -13.00
N ASP A 743 -36.13 -30.11 -12.61
CA ASP A 743 -37.38 -29.38 -12.39
C ASP A 743 -37.27 -28.41 -11.21
N LEU A 744 -36.69 -28.87 -10.10
CA LEU A 744 -36.48 -28.05 -8.92
C LEU A 744 -35.46 -26.94 -9.21
N LEU A 745 -34.39 -27.27 -9.92
CA LEU A 745 -33.40 -26.29 -10.36
C LEU A 745 -34.04 -25.23 -11.26
N ALA A 746 -34.82 -25.64 -12.26
CA ALA A 746 -35.51 -24.75 -13.20
C ALA A 746 -36.42 -23.75 -12.49
N LYS A 747 -37.15 -24.18 -11.45
CA LYS A 747 -37.98 -23.29 -10.61
C LYS A 747 -37.17 -22.26 -9.82
N GLY A 748 -35.90 -22.53 -9.55
CA GLY A 748 -34.99 -21.62 -8.85
C GLY A 748 -34.24 -20.62 -9.73
N LEU A 749 -34.09 -20.92 -11.02
CA LEU A 749 -33.39 -20.06 -11.99
C LEU A 749 -33.92 -18.62 -12.10
N PRO A 750 -35.21 -18.30 -11.88
CA PRO A 750 -35.68 -16.91 -11.82
C PRO A 750 -34.88 -16.03 -10.85
N ASN A 751 -34.37 -16.60 -9.74
CA ASN A 751 -33.50 -15.87 -8.83
C ASN A 751 -32.18 -15.45 -9.52
N LEU A 752 -31.48 -16.38 -10.16
CA LEU A 752 -30.26 -16.09 -10.93
C LEU A 752 -30.52 -15.05 -12.01
N ILE A 753 -31.59 -15.22 -12.79
CA ILE A 753 -31.99 -14.30 -13.87
C ILE A 753 -32.16 -12.88 -13.30
N LYS A 754 -32.82 -12.75 -12.16
CA LYS A 754 -33.02 -11.44 -11.52
C LYS A 754 -31.69 -10.78 -11.11
N HIS A 755 -30.73 -11.57 -10.61
CA HIS A 755 -29.43 -11.04 -10.23
C HIS A 755 -28.56 -10.66 -11.43
N ILE A 756 -28.67 -11.37 -12.56
CA ILE A 756 -28.05 -11.00 -13.84
C ILE A 756 -28.63 -9.67 -14.34
N ASP A 757 -29.96 -9.56 -14.40
CA ASP A 757 -30.67 -8.33 -14.78
C ASP A 757 -30.23 -7.13 -13.93
N ASN A 758 -30.15 -7.31 -12.60
CA ASN A 758 -29.68 -6.27 -11.70
C ASN A 758 -28.28 -5.76 -12.09
N GLY A 759 -27.35 -6.62 -12.48
CA GLY A 759 -26.00 -6.22 -12.89
C GLY A 759 -25.98 -5.47 -14.21
N ILE A 760 -26.72 -5.99 -15.20
CA ILE A 760 -26.84 -5.38 -16.55
C ILE A 760 -27.42 -3.97 -16.47
N GLN A 761 -28.36 -3.71 -15.56
CA GLN A 761 -28.98 -2.40 -15.40
C GLN A 761 -27.98 -1.28 -15.07
N PHE A 762 -26.84 -1.58 -14.45
CA PHE A 762 -25.76 -0.62 -14.19
C PHE A 762 -24.80 -0.44 -15.37
N GLY A 763 -24.97 -1.18 -16.47
CA GLY A 763 -24.12 -1.09 -17.65
C GLY A 763 -22.77 -1.78 -17.52
N VAL A 764 -22.66 -2.76 -16.60
CA VAL A 764 -21.44 -3.53 -16.33
C VAL A 764 -21.62 -4.97 -16.83
N PRO A 765 -20.64 -5.57 -17.55
CA PRO A 765 -20.75 -6.96 -18.00
C PRO A 765 -20.75 -7.93 -16.81
N VAL A 766 -21.67 -8.90 -16.84
CA VAL A 766 -21.86 -9.90 -15.77
C VAL A 766 -21.35 -11.25 -16.23
N VAL A 767 -20.33 -11.78 -15.55
CA VAL A 767 -19.81 -13.15 -15.73
C VAL A 767 -20.36 -14.02 -14.61
N VAL A 768 -21.12 -15.07 -14.93
CA VAL A 768 -21.66 -16.01 -13.94
C VAL A 768 -20.62 -17.06 -13.60
N ALA A 769 -20.30 -17.22 -12.32
CA ALA A 769 -19.44 -18.28 -11.80
C ALA A 769 -20.29 -19.35 -11.11
N ILE A 770 -20.32 -20.54 -11.69
CA ILE A 770 -21.07 -21.69 -11.20
C ILE A 770 -20.10 -22.57 -10.40
N ASN A 771 -20.14 -22.48 -9.08
CA ASN A 771 -19.26 -23.25 -8.21
C ASN A 771 -19.72 -24.71 -8.17
N LYS A 772 -18.93 -25.61 -8.77
CA LYS A 772 -19.25 -27.05 -8.87
C LYS A 772 -19.04 -27.74 -7.53
N ILE A 773 -20.05 -28.50 -7.10
CA ILE A 773 -19.99 -29.41 -5.96
C ILE A 773 -19.97 -30.85 -6.48
N VAL A 774 -19.40 -31.77 -5.70
CA VAL A 774 -19.22 -33.19 -6.07
C VAL A 774 -20.52 -33.89 -6.51
N THR A 775 -21.68 -33.46 -6.02
CA THR A 775 -22.99 -34.05 -6.35
C THR A 775 -23.65 -33.45 -7.59
N ASP A 776 -23.10 -32.37 -8.15
CA ASP A 776 -23.74 -31.65 -9.25
C ASP A 776 -23.51 -32.40 -10.56
N THR A 777 -24.59 -32.64 -11.32
CA THR A 777 -24.50 -33.31 -12.62
C THR A 777 -24.18 -32.32 -13.74
N ASP A 778 -23.61 -32.81 -14.84
CA ASP A 778 -23.31 -31.96 -16.00
C ASP A 778 -24.59 -31.37 -16.61
N ALA A 779 -25.72 -32.08 -16.56
CA ALA A 779 -27.02 -31.57 -17.01
C ALA A 779 -27.53 -30.39 -16.17
N GLU A 780 -27.38 -30.44 -14.84
CA GLU A 780 -27.73 -29.31 -13.96
C GLU A 780 -26.84 -28.09 -14.24
N LEU A 781 -25.53 -28.31 -14.41
CA LEU A 781 -24.57 -27.25 -14.68
C LEU A 781 -24.80 -26.59 -16.06
N ASP A 782 -25.08 -27.40 -17.09
CA ASP A 782 -25.35 -26.92 -18.44
C ASP A 782 -26.68 -26.16 -18.52
N LEU A 783 -27.70 -26.55 -17.75
CA LEU A 783 -28.95 -25.81 -17.64
C LEU A 783 -28.72 -24.40 -17.08
N ILE A 784 -27.93 -24.27 -16.01
CA ILE A 784 -27.59 -22.95 -15.44
C ILE A 784 -26.82 -22.10 -16.46
N ARG A 785 -25.81 -22.68 -17.13
CA ARG A 785 -25.03 -21.98 -18.15
C ARG A 785 -25.93 -21.46 -19.27
N LYS A 786 -26.77 -22.33 -19.83
CA LYS A 786 -27.70 -21.98 -20.91
C LYS A 786 -28.61 -20.82 -20.51
N VAL A 787 -29.28 -20.93 -19.36
CA VAL A 787 -30.22 -19.90 -18.90
C VAL A 787 -29.52 -18.59 -18.55
N ALA A 788 -28.30 -18.63 -18.00
CA ALA A 788 -27.52 -17.42 -17.77
C ALA A 788 -27.22 -16.67 -19.08
N MET A 789 -26.75 -17.39 -20.11
CA MET A 789 -26.42 -16.81 -21.42
C MET A 789 -27.66 -16.26 -22.14
N GLU A 790 -28.79 -16.99 -22.11
CA GLU A 790 -30.06 -16.54 -22.69
C GLU A 790 -30.62 -15.26 -22.03
N ASN A 791 -30.22 -14.98 -20.78
CA ASN A 791 -30.66 -13.81 -20.02
C ASN A 791 -29.60 -12.71 -19.92
N GLY A 792 -28.65 -12.68 -20.86
CA GLY A 792 -27.74 -11.55 -21.05
C GLY A 792 -26.47 -11.56 -20.20
N ALA A 793 -26.14 -12.66 -19.53
CA ALA A 793 -24.81 -12.83 -18.97
C ALA A 793 -23.77 -12.73 -20.10
N PHE A 794 -22.64 -12.06 -19.81
CA PHE A 794 -21.52 -11.96 -20.74
C PHE A 794 -20.87 -13.33 -20.96
N ASP A 795 -20.76 -14.12 -19.89
CA ASP A 795 -20.27 -15.50 -19.92
C ASP A 795 -20.79 -16.27 -18.69
N ALA A 796 -20.75 -17.60 -18.72
CA ALA A 796 -21.16 -18.46 -17.60
C ALA A 796 -20.22 -19.67 -17.46
N ILE A 797 -19.40 -19.64 -16.41
CA ILE A 797 -18.24 -20.52 -16.22
C ILE A 797 -18.45 -21.47 -15.04
N ILE A 798 -18.25 -22.76 -15.28
CA ILE A 798 -18.18 -23.76 -14.21
C ILE A 798 -16.79 -23.67 -13.57
N CYS A 799 -16.76 -23.57 -12.25
CA CYS A 799 -15.54 -23.34 -11.49
C CYS A 799 -15.34 -24.45 -10.45
N THR A 800 -14.09 -24.92 -10.31
CA THR A 800 -13.69 -26.01 -9.39
C THR A 800 -12.61 -25.57 -8.40
N HIS A 801 -12.35 -24.27 -8.28
CA HIS A 801 -11.26 -23.69 -7.47
C HIS A 801 -11.31 -24.01 -5.97
N TRP A 802 -12.48 -24.40 -5.43
CA TRP A 802 -12.54 -24.97 -4.08
C TRP A 802 -11.71 -26.26 -3.98
N ALA A 803 -11.77 -27.15 -4.98
CA ALA A 803 -10.99 -28.38 -4.99
C ALA A 803 -9.60 -28.20 -5.65
N ASP A 804 -9.51 -27.36 -6.67
CA ASP A 804 -8.35 -27.28 -7.58
C ASP A 804 -7.51 -26.01 -7.42
N GLY A 805 -7.84 -25.13 -6.46
CA GLY A 805 -7.15 -23.84 -6.28
C GLY A 805 -7.29 -22.91 -7.49
N GLY A 806 -6.29 -22.06 -7.76
CA GLY A 806 -6.33 -21.13 -8.89
C GLY A 806 -6.56 -21.79 -10.24
N LYS A 807 -6.09 -23.04 -10.41
CA LYS A 807 -6.27 -23.81 -11.64
C LYS A 807 -7.75 -24.02 -11.98
N GLY A 808 -8.60 -24.21 -10.97
CA GLY A 808 -10.05 -24.40 -11.12
C GLY A 808 -10.84 -23.14 -11.49
N ALA A 809 -10.18 -21.98 -11.57
CA ALA A 809 -10.78 -20.70 -11.96
C ALA A 809 -10.11 -20.06 -13.20
N GLU A 810 -9.27 -20.78 -13.95
CA GLU A 810 -8.61 -20.24 -15.14
C GLU A 810 -9.58 -19.73 -16.21
N ASN A 811 -10.62 -20.51 -16.51
CA ASN A 811 -11.63 -20.12 -17.49
C ASN A 811 -12.44 -18.90 -17.01
N LEU A 812 -12.63 -18.77 -15.70
CA LEU A 812 -13.28 -17.61 -15.10
C LEU A 812 -12.39 -16.38 -15.26
N ALA A 813 -11.09 -16.51 -15.02
CA ALA A 813 -10.12 -15.45 -15.24
C ALA A 813 -10.12 -14.98 -16.71
N ASP A 814 -10.14 -15.90 -17.68
CA ASP A 814 -10.22 -15.54 -19.10
C ASP A 814 -11.51 -14.78 -19.44
N ALA A 815 -12.65 -15.21 -18.89
CA ALA A 815 -13.93 -14.53 -19.07
C ALA A 815 -13.91 -13.12 -18.46
N VAL A 816 -13.35 -12.96 -17.26
CA VAL A 816 -13.21 -11.67 -16.57
C VAL A 816 -12.29 -10.73 -17.33
N ILE A 817 -11.17 -11.23 -17.88
CA ILE A 817 -10.27 -10.43 -18.74
C ILE A 817 -11.03 -9.92 -19.97
N ARG A 818 -11.80 -10.78 -20.66
CA ARG A 818 -12.61 -10.38 -21.81
C ARG A 818 -13.69 -9.37 -21.45
N ALA A 819 -14.37 -9.58 -20.32
CA ALA A 819 -15.43 -8.69 -19.83
C ALA A 819 -14.87 -7.29 -19.47
N SER A 820 -13.74 -7.24 -18.76
CA SER A 820 -13.12 -5.99 -18.29
C SER A 820 -12.47 -5.16 -19.41
N ASN A 821 -12.35 -5.74 -20.61
CA ASN A 821 -11.90 -5.05 -21.82
C ASN A 821 -13.05 -4.46 -22.65
N GLN A 822 -14.31 -4.69 -22.26
CA GLN A 822 -15.45 -4.01 -22.87
C GLN A 822 -15.46 -2.52 -22.50
N PRO A 823 -16.02 -1.64 -23.35
CA PRO A 823 -16.21 -0.24 -22.99
C PRO A 823 -17.04 -0.11 -21.72
N ASN A 824 -16.50 0.59 -20.72
CA ASN A 824 -17.17 0.79 -19.44
C ASN A 824 -18.37 1.75 -19.62
N LYS A 825 -19.58 1.24 -19.41
CA LYS A 825 -20.85 1.99 -19.49
C LYS A 825 -21.52 2.12 -18.12
N PHE A 826 -20.71 2.06 -17.05
CA PHE A 826 -21.19 2.13 -15.68
C PHE A 826 -22.04 3.39 -15.44
N LYS A 827 -23.20 3.20 -14.85
CA LYS A 827 -24.10 4.27 -14.40
C LYS A 827 -24.71 3.92 -13.06
N LEU A 828 -24.98 4.94 -12.25
CA LEU A 828 -25.68 4.78 -10.98
C LEU A 828 -27.18 4.56 -11.21
N LEU A 829 -27.86 3.96 -10.23
CA LEU A 829 -29.29 3.63 -10.36
C LEU A 829 -30.18 4.89 -10.26
N TYR A 830 -29.72 5.90 -9.52
CA TYR A 830 -30.48 7.12 -9.24
C TYR A 830 -29.58 8.32 -8.95
N GLU A 831 -30.11 9.52 -9.16
CA GLU A 831 -29.49 10.79 -8.78
C GLU A 831 -29.77 11.17 -7.33
N LEU A 832 -28.90 11.97 -6.72
CA LEU A 832 -29.04 12.38 -5.31
C LEU A 832 -30.18 13.38 -5.08
N ASP A 833 -30.62 14.07 -6.12
CA ASP A 833 -31.66 15.10 -6.00
C ASP A 833 -33.07 14.55 -5.79
N LEU A 834 -33.29 13.26 -6.08
CA LEU A 834 -34.55 12.58 -5.82
C LEU A 834 -34.89 12.58 -4.32
N SER A 835 -36.18 12.50 -4.01
CA SER A 835 -36.62 12.33 -2.63
C SER A 835 -36.13 10.99 -2.06
N ILE A 836 -36.08 10.87 -0.72
CA ILE A 836 -35.73 9.60 -0.06
C ILE A 836 -36.70 8.49 -0.51
N LEU A 837 -38.00 8.82 -0.61
CA LEU A 837 -39.04 7.89 -1.03
C LEU A 837 -38.89 7.43 -2.49
N ASP A 838 -38.52 8.33 -3.40
CA ASP A 838 -38.30 7.98 -4.81
C ASP A 838 -37.08 7.07 -4.97
N LYS A 839 -36.00 7.32 -4.23
CA LYS A 839 -34.82 6.44 -4.20
C LYS A 839 -35.18 5.05 -3.69
N MET A 840 -35.93 4.96 -2.59
CA MET A 840 -36.42 3.68 -2.06
C MET A 840 -37.28 2.93 -3.08
N ASN A 841 -38.22 3.62 -3.74
CA ASN A 841 -39.07 3.02 -4.77
C ASN A 841 -38.28 2.54 -5.99
N LEU A 842 -37.27 3.29 -6.44
CA LEU A 842 -36.40 2.88 -7.53
C LEU A 842 -35.62 1.61 -7.17
N ILE A 843 -35.02 1.56 -5.98
CA ILE A 843 -34.32 0.36 -5.50
C ILE A 843 -35.30 -0.82 -5.44
N ALA A 844 -36.47 -0.64 -4.82
CA ALA A 844 -37.45 -1.70 -4.66
C ALA A 844 -37.94 -2.28 -6.00
N ARG A 845 -38.27 -1.41 -6.96
CA ARG A 845 -38.73 -1.82 -8.29
C ARG A 845 -37.63 -2.48 -9.11
N LYS A 846 -36.47 -1.83 -9.18
CA LYS A 846 -35.40 -2.22 -10.11
C LYS A 846 -34.58 -3.39 -9.59
N MET A 847 -34.28 -3.43 -8.29
CA MET A 847 -33.40 -4.45 -7.70
C MET A 847 -34.17 -5.64 -7.10
N TYR A 848 -35.34 -5.39 -6.49
CA TYR A 848 -36.08 -6.44 -5.80
C TYR A 848 -37.22 -7.04 -6.62
N GLY A 849 -37.72 -6.32 -7.63
CA GLY A 849 -38.92 -6.72 -8.37
C GLY A 849 -40.23 -6.40 -7.64
N ALA A 850 -40.19 -5.49 -6.67
CA ALA A 850 -41.35 -5.00 -5.94
C ALA A 850 -42.16 -3.99 -6.79
N THR A 851 -43.43 -3.75 -6.45
CA THR A 851 -44.22 -2.64 -7.01
C THR A 851 -43.81 -1.28 -6.43
N GLY A 852 -43.28 -1.28 -5.20
CA GLY A 852 -42.80 -0.09 -4.51
C GLY A 852 -42.52 -0.35 -3.04
N VAL A 853 -42.45 0.73 -2.28
CA VAL A 853 -42.33 0.71 -0.82
C VAL A 853 -43.58 1.29 -0.16
N GLU A 854 -43.89 0.78 1.04
CA GLU A 854 -44.93 1.30 1.93
C GLU A 854 -44.26 1.72 3.25
N CYS A 855 -44.56 2.93 3.72
CA CYS A 855 -43.98 3.50 4.94
C CYS A 855 -45.07 3.76 5.98
N THR A 856 -44.75 3.58 7.26
CA THR A 856 -45.63 4.03 8.34
C THR A 856 -45.66 5.56 8.43
N GLU A 857 -46.65 6.12 9.13
CA GLU A 857 -46.74 7.57 9.36
C GLU A 857 -45.51 8.12 10.11
N GLU A 858 -44.96 7.36 11.05
CA GLU A 858 -43.76 7.74 11.79
C GLU A 858 -42.54 7.85 10.87
N VAL A 859 -42.38 6.89 9.94
CA VAL A 859 -41.32 6.91 8.93
C VAL A 859 -41.45 8.11 8.01
N LEU A 860 -42.67 8.46 7.58
CA LEU A 860 -42.90 9.66 6.75
C LEU A 860 -42.53 10.95 7.49
N LYS A 861 -42.88 11.08 8.77
CA LYS A 861 -42.48 12.22 9.62
C LYS A 861 -40.96 12.32 9.77
N LEU A 862 -40.27 11.18 9.91
CA LEU A 862 -38.80 11.14 9.95
C LEU A 862 -38.17 11.54 8.61
N ILE A 863 -38.75 11.10 7.48
CA ILE A 863 -38.31 11.52 6.13
C ILE A 863 -38.44 13.03 5.95
N GLU A 864 -39.55 13.63 6.37
CA GLU A 864 -39.72 15.09 6.35
C GLU A 864 -38.66 15.79 7.20
N LYS A 865 -38.38 15.28 8.40
CA LYS A 865 -37.33 15.81 9.28
C LYS A 865 -35.95 15.72 8.64
N PHE A 866 -35.59 14.57 8.07
CA PHE A 866 -34.34 14.39 7.34
C PHE A 866 -34.24 15.31 6.12
N THR A 867 -35.35 15.57 5.45
CA THR A 867 -35.40 16.52 4.33
C THR A 867 -35.14 17.96 4.81
N LYS A 868 -35.75 18.38 5.92
CA LYS A 868 -35.48 19.71 6.53
C LYS A 868 -34.03 19.87 6.97
N LEU A 869 -33.39 18.79 7.41
CA LEU A 869 -31.96 18.75 7.77
C LEU A 869 -31.01 18.60 6.56
N GLY A 870 -31.55 18.50 5.34
CA GLY A 870 -30.77 18.36 4.09
C GLY A 870 -30.25 16.94 3.81
N TYR A 871 -30.63 15.95 4.60
CA TYR A 871 -30.20 14.56 4.45
C TYR A 871 -30.91 13.82 3.30
N ASN A 872 -31.93 14.42 2.69
CA ASN A 872 -32.55 13.90 1.48
C ASN A 872 -31.58 13.80 0.30
N LYS A 873 -30.47 14.56 0.30
CA LYS A 873 -29.42 14.49 -0.73
C LYS A 873 -28.46 13.32 -0.53
N LEU A 874 -28.60 12.53 0.53
CA LEU A 874 -27.76 11.36 0.75
C LEU A 874 -28.28 10.14 -0.06
N PRO A 875 -27.42 9.16 -0.40
CA PRO A 875 -27.82 7.82 -0.84
C PRO A 875 -28.70 7.09 0.18
N VAL A 876 -29.39 6.06 -0.29
CA VAL A 876 -30.21 5.16 0.53
C VAL A 876 -29.51 3.82 0.69
N CYS A 877 -29.38 3.35 1.92
CA CYS A 877 -28.88 2.03 2.29
C CYS A 877 -30.04 1.18 2.81
N MET A 878 -30.73 0.47 1.90
CA MET A 878 -31.86 -0.39 2.28
C MET A 878 -31.41 -1.52 3.21
N ALA A 879 -31.92 -1.53 4.43
CA ALA A 879 -31.66 -2.58 5.40
C ALA A 879 -32.83 -3.57 5.37
N LYS A 880 -32.60 -4.76 4.81
CA LYS A 880 -33.59 -5.87 4.76
C LYS A 880 -32.90 -7.21 5.01
N THR A 881 -33.68 -8.28 5.15
CA THR A 881 -33.12 -9.64 5.15
C THR A 881 -32.34 -9.93 3.86
N SER A 882 -31.22 -10.62 4.01
CA SER A 882 -30.44 -11.11 2.87
C SER A 882 -31.02 -12.37 2.25
N LEU A 883 -31.94 -13.06 2.94
CA LEU A 883 -32.39 -14.40 2.55
C LEU A 883 -33.51 -14.40 1.49
N SER A 884 -33.94 -13.23 1.02
CA SER A 884 -35.04 -13.03 0.09
C SER A 884 -35.00 -11.64 -0.56
N LEU A 885 -35.56 -11.52 -1.76
CA LEU A 885 -35.79 -10.22 -2.41
C LEU A 885 -36.91 -9.41 -1.74
N THR A 886 -37.87 -10.04 -1.06
CA THR A 886 -39.11 -9.37 -0.59
C THR A 886 -39.03 -8.65 0.75
N GLY A 887 -38.02 -8.98 1.56
CA GLY A 887 -37.99 -8.61 2.98
C GLY A 887 -38.46 -9.73 3.92
N ASP A 888 -39.14 -10.75 3.41
CA ASP A 888 -39.51 -11.95 4.17
C ASP A 888 -38.51 -13.09 3.89
N PRO A 889 -37.73 -13.56 4.89
CA PRO A 889 -36.73 -14.60 4.68
C PRO A 889 -37.30 -15.96 4.26
N ALA A 890 -38.60 -16.23 4.43
CA ALA A 890 -39.22 -17.49 4.00
C ALA A 890 -39.49 -17.53 2.49
N ILE A 891 -39.65 -16.38 1.83
CA ILE A 891 -39.98 -16.33 0.40
C ILE A 891 -38.70 -16.51 -0.42
N LYS A 892 -38.73 -17.43 -1.39
CA LYS A 892 -37.60 -17.79 -2.27
C LYS A 892 -37.88 -17.49 -3.74
N GLY A 893 -36.87 -17.65 -4.59
CA GLY A 893 -36.97 -17.41 -6.03
C GLY A 893 -36.82 -15.93 -6.39
N ALA A 894 -37.57 -15.49 -7.41
CA ALA A 894 -37.71 -14.10 -7.82
C ALA A 894 -39.19 -13.69 -7.85
N PRO A 895 -39.82 -13.51 -6.68
CA PRO A 895 -41.23 -13.10 -6.60
C PRO A 895 -41.44 -11.73 -7.27
N LYS A 896 -42.66 -11.51 -7.75
CA LYS A 896 -43.11 -10.26 -8.37
C LYS A 896 -44.31 -9.72 -7.59
N ASP A 897 -44.67 -8.48 -7.87
CA ASP A 897 -45.92 -7.85 -7.44
C ASP A 897 -46.11 -7.73 -5.91
N PHE A 898 -45.01 -7.69 -5.16
CA PHE A 898 -45.02 -7.48 -3.70
C PHE A 898 -44.62 -6.04 -3.35
N ILE A 899 -44.98 -5.62 -2.13
CA ILE A 899 -44.64 -4.31 -1.57
C ILE A 899 -43.61 -4.51 -0.45
N VAL A 900 -42.59 -3.65 -0.41
CA VAL A 900 -41.60 -3.65 0.67
C VAL A 900 -42.07 -2.71 1.78
N LYS A 901 -42.26 -3.26 2.98
CA LYS A 901 -42.69 -2.48 4.16
C LYS A 901 -41.47 -1.90 4.88
N ILE A 902 -41.50 -0.58 5.08
CA ILE A 902 -40.49 0.18 5.82
C ILE A 902 -41.03 0.48 7.22
N ASN A 903 -40.42 -0.12 8.22
CA ASN A 903 -40.86 -0.05 9.61
C ASN A 903 -40.17 1.08 10.38
N ASP A 904 -38.96 1.46 9.96
CA ASP A 904 -38.16 2.50 10.60
C ASP A 904 -37.18 3.11 9.60
N ILE A 905 -36.64 4.29 9.91
CA ILE A 905 -35.58 4.94 9.13
C ILE A 905 -34.62 5.69 10.05
N THR A 906 -33.32 5.49 9.84
CA THR A 906 -32.27 6.24 10.54
C THR A 906 -31.27 6.84 9.53
N VAL A 907 -30.26 7.55 10.00
CA VAL A 907 -29.25 8.20 9.16
C VAL A 907 -27.86 8.05 9.77
N ALA A 908 -26.89 7.72 8.93
CA ALA A 908 -25.47 7.73 9.27
C ALA A 908 -24.82 8.92 8.55
N VAL A 909 -24.77 10.07 9.20
CA VAL A 909 -24.40 11.35 8.56
C VAL A 909 -22.92 11.42 8.21
N GLY A 910 -22.04 10.89 9.07
CA GLY A 910 -20.61 10.81 8.80
C GLY A 910 -20.29 9.79 7.70
N ALA A 911 -20.99 8.65 7.68
CA ALA A 911 -20.90 7.70 6.58
C ALA A 911 -21.52 8.24 5.28
N GLY A 912 -22.57 9.04 5.41
CA GLY A 912 -23.23 9.79 4.35
C GLY A 912 -24.34 9.03 3.63
N PHE A 913 -25.25 8.37 4.36
CA PHE A 913 -26.46 7.74 3.77
C PHE A 913 -27.60 7.59 4.78
N THR A 914 -28.84 7.51 4.29
CA THR A 914 -30.03 7.16 5.10
C THR A 914 -30.24 5.64 5.09
N ILE A 915 -30.82 5.10 6.15
CA ILE A 915 -30.96 3.65 6.37
C ILE A 915 -32.44 3.33 6.65
N PRO A 916 -33.26 3.09 5.61
CA PRO A 916 -34.60 2.55 5.76
C PRO A 916 -34.53 1.07 6.17
N ILE A 917 -35.34 0.68 7.14
CA ILE A 917 -35.31 -0.64 7.76
C ILE A 917 -36.59 -1.40 7.40
N CYS A 918 -36.42 -2.55 6.78
CA CYS A 918 -37.47 -3.49 6.40
C CYS A 918 -37.43 -4.69 7.35
N GLY A 919 -38.48 -4.86 8.15
CA GLY A 919 -38.55 -5.93 9.17
C GLY A 919 -37.60 -5.70 10.35
N GLU A 920 -37.34 -6.76 11.11
CA GLU A 920 -36.44 -6.70 12.27
C GLU A 920 -34.99 -6.98 11.86
N ILE A 921 -34.07 -6.08 12.22
CA ILE A 921 -32.63 -6.25 11.98
C ILE A 921 -31.89 -6.20 13.31
N SER A 922 -31.41 -7.35 13.76
CA SER A 922 -30.59 -7.42 14.96
C SER A 922 -29.21 -6.83 14.71
N ARG A 923 -28.87 -5.78 15.45
CA ARG A 923 -27.52 -5.16 15.45
C ARG A 923 -26.59 -5.77 16.51
N MET A 924 -27.11 -6.68 17.34
CA MET A 924 -26.36 -7.41 18.36
C MET A 924 -26.83 -8.88 18.35
N PRO A 925 -26.11 -9.77 17.64
CA PRO A 925 -26.42 -11.19 17.61
C PRO A 925 -26.30 -11.80 19.01
N GLY A 926 -26.92 -12.96 19.22
CA GLY A 926 -26.77 -13.74 20.45
C GLY A 926 -26.14 -15.09 20.15
N LEU A 927 -25.50 -15.69 21.15
CA LEU A 927 -25.03 -17.07 21.05
C LEU A 927 -26.21 -18.04 20.85
N PRO A 928 -26.01 -19.16 20.10
CA PRO A 928 -26.99 -20.24 19.97
C PRO A 928 -27.00 -21.13 21.23
N THR A 929 -27.91 -22.10 21.30
CA THR A 929 -27.98 -23.07 22.42
C THR A 929 -26.69 -23.86 22.60
N ARG A 930 -26.03 -24.22 21.50
CA ARG A 930 -24.69 -24.84 21.49
C ARG A 930 -23.72 -23.94 20.73
N PRO A 931 -23.04 -22.98 21.39
CA PRO A 931 -22.00 -22.18 20.76
C PRO A 931 -20.76 -23.02 20.43
N ALA A 932 -19.98 -22.57 19.45
CA ALA A 932 -18.71 -23.19 19.06
C ALA A 932 -17.66 -23.21 20.19
N ILE A 933 -17.82 -22.36 21.23
CA ILE A 933 -16.93 -22.27 22.40
C ILE A 933 -16.68 -23.63 23.07
N TYR A 934 -17.65 -24.55 23.05
CA TYR A 934 -17.46 -25.87 23.66
C TYR A 934 -16.41 -26.74 22.96
N ASP A 935 -16.12 -26.45 21.70
CA ASP A 935 -15.18 -27.22 20.89
C ASP A 935 -13.83 -26.50 20.76
N ILE A 936 -13.76 -25.21 21.15
CA ILE A 936 -12.55 -24.38 20.99
C ILE A 936 -11.58 -24.61 22.16
N ASP A 937 -10.32 -24.90 21.83
CA ASP A 937 -9.24 -25.00 22.81
C ASP A 937 -7.88 -24.54 22.22
N LEU A 938 -6.86 -24.42 23.06
CA LEU A 938 -5.47 -24.18 22.68
C LEU A 938 -4.62 -25.39 23.09
N ASN A 939 -4.09 -26.09 22.10
CA ASN A 939 -3.18 -27.20 22.32
C ASN A 939 -1.88 -26.69 22.95
N ILE A 940 -1.62 -27.02 24.20
CA ILE A 940 -0.48 -26.50 24.98
C ILE A 940 0.88 -27.08 24.55
N GLU A 941 0.90 -28.18 23.79
CA GLU A 941 2.13 -28.80 23.31
C GLU A 941 2.57 -28.19 21.97
N THR A 942 1.62 -27.92 21.08
CA THR A 942 1.89 -27.40 19.73
C THR A 942 1.69 -25.89 19.61
N GLY A 943 0.89 -25.29 20.49
CA GLY A 943 0.43 -23.91 20.38
C GLY A 943 -0.67 -23.69 19.34
N GLU A 944 -1.24 -24.78 18.77
CA GLU A 944 -2.29 -24.69 17.75
C GLU A 944 -3.69 -24.58 18.36
N ILE A 945 -4.57 -23.82 17.69
CA ILE A 945 -5.98 -23.64 18.12
C ILE A 945 -6.85 -24.80 17.62
N GLU A 946 -7.61 -25.45 18.48
CA GLU A 946 -8.52 -26.53 18.11
C GLU A 946 -9.99 -26.03 18.08
N GLY A 947 -10.84 -26.67 17.26
CA GLY A 947 -12.30 -26.42 17.18
C GLY A 947 -12.81 -25.06 16.71
N LEU A 948 -11.94 -24.14 16.27
CA LEU A 948 -12.34 -22.82 15.75
C LEU A 948 -13.09 -22.88 14.40
N PHE A 949 -12.90 -23.96 13.63
CA PHE A 949 -13.38 -24.13 12.25
C PHE A 949 -14.18 -25.43 12.07
#